data_AF-A0A423WXX8-F1
#
_entry.id   AF-A0A423WXX8-F1
#
_cell.length_a   1.000
_cell.length_b   1.000
_cell.length_c   1.000
_cell.angle_alpha   90.00
_cell.angle_beta   90.00
_cell.angle_gamma   90.00
#
_symmetry.space_group_name_H-M   'P 1'
#
loop_
_entity.id
_entity.type
_entity.pdbx_description
1 polymer ?
#
loop_
_entity_poly.entity_id
_entity_poly.type
_entity_poly.pdbx_seq_one_letter_code
_entity_poly.pdbx_strand_id
1 'polypeptide(L)'
;MKLFSAVSALLVVQAGVAAAAHAVSNTILVFARDSASATVATLGLQGYGIPYETVIVPSAGVTLPTLNSSTTQGNYGGILVLSEVSYQYSTGFLSALTTAQWQQLFDYQTAFGVRMVRLDVYPSADMGTTTAISGSGCCDAGVEQLVSFTDDSAFTTANIKTGATVSTEGLWHYPATITNSSIATEIAKFAPSGSFTTDTTAAVINNIGGRQQMVWFMSWATDWSQTSNYLQHSYIHWMTRGLFVGKRKLYLNTQVDDMHLETDMYYPTGNTFRIRTSDLDTLAAWQTDINSRLPAGSSYFVELGHNGNGDIDNATDSSAGETECSPAYAVDYTSPADTALEFQKPLGTGTDLWSAEFVNYTWSLTCAKLDPVASWFNKFPSIFAAVSHTFTHEELNNATYHDAAREIYFNIAWLKQIGLWDSDKFSANGIIPPAITGLHNGDAIQAWMDNGIKFVVGDNTRPVLRNQENTFYPLISTVADNGYAGLTIIPRWATTIYYNCDTQECTTKEWIATSAGSGDFTSLLNDARTTNSRYLLGLHPDPYMFHQANLRSGDVDTITVGTQTGQLALIQIWVETMTQELNRLTNWPFFSMKHDDIGQYFLDRMTLDACEPNLTYNYSDDGKSITSVTVSTTSNTCSVNVPVTFPGTATTTASATQDKVGDEPLIYWTPMSGSSVTYTLGSAVTVMVNLTAESHLDTISVTSYFCLHEFTVTMVPPANEPEAQRSYHHQFEQRRKRQRVPSSNNGLVSPQKRPRAPLGELDNSAANEVRRATPSSKKLAGDDFEDAIQPLAGESAESVVSGVWMTSVDIDAEKVHEEGASSESVTGGDLTVADDQNLSENGPEFDSGGLSLENTAHTTTDGKFDEDLPTRLQTLPAHVLRSIIYDIAVTDETSDLEVKLAEADVEKDVPSAVFGYQYCSVDSIVSMLDPESDQSEPPGQNEVENAENMVEELLLDIAGETFTDSPYSTKRAALVAILKIFDVVFGFRGAGNQIATDMPADVEIIWASLFEEVSRTLTTFEKQRLATANNGVFLEKLDSTMSSIARAVGLSRHGESARRVEELERSIRTGETD
;
A
#
# COMPACT_ATOMS: atom_id res chain seq x y z
N MET A 1 -79.07 -12.68 41.63
CA MET A 1 -78.13 -13.53 40.87
C MET A 1 -76.84 -13.64 41.70
N LYS A 2 -76.07 -14.75 41.77
CA LYS A 2 -75.57 -15.71 40.75
C LYS A 2 -74.56 -15.08 39.77
N LEU A 3 -73.39 -15.67 39.46
CA LEU A 3 -72.59 -16.68 40.20
C LEU A 3 -71.16 -16.76 39.56
N PHE A 4 -70.10 -16.83 40.38
CA PHE A 4 -68.79 -17.47 40.14
C PHE A 4 -67.79 -16.99 39.05
N SER A 5 -66.51 -17.02 39.48
CA SER A 5 -65.26 -17.32 38.73
C SER A 5 -64.80 -16.42 37.56
N ALA A 6 -63.49 -16.29 37.29
CA ALA A 6 -62.32 -16.96 37.88
C ALA A 6 -61.20 -15.96 38.27
N VAL A 7 -60.31 -16.41 39.17
CA VAL A 7 -59.02 -15.78 39.49
C VAL A 7 -57.90 -16.66 38.90
N SER A 8 -56.74 -16.06 38.68
CA SER A 8 -55.54 -16.62 38.01
C SER A 8 -55.62 -16.63 36.47
N ALA A 9 -54.56 -16.31 35.73
CA ALA A 9 -53.20 -15.94 36.15
C ALA A 9 -52.76 -14.61 35.49
N LEU A 10 -52.29 -13.66 36.30
CA LEU A 10 -51.55 -12.50 35.82
C LEU A 10 -50.07 -12.89 35.72
N LEU A 11 -49.72 -13.73 34.73
CA LEU A 11 -48.31 -14.01 34.46
C LEU A 11 -47.69 -12.78 33.80
N VAL A 12 -46.82 -12.11 34.54
CA VAL A 12 -45.97 -11.05 34.00
C VAL A 12 -45.02 -11.68 33.00
N VAL A 13 -45.29 -11.51 31.71
CA VAL A 13 -44.30 -11.75 30.65
C VAL A 13 -43.35 -10.57 30.60
N GLN A 14 -42.60 -10.40 31.69
CA GLN A 14 -41.20 -10.02 31.53
C GLN A 14 -40.58 -11.18 30.76
N ALA A 15 -40.32 -10.98 29.47
CA ALA A 15 -39.32 -11.76 28.77
C ALA A 15 -37.98 -11.41 29.44
N GLY A 16 -37.69 -12.12 30.54
CA GLY A 16 -36.39 -12.03 31.17
C GLY A 16 -35.38 -12.47 30.13
N VAL A 17 -34.51 -11.54 29.73
CA VAL A 17 -33.27 -11.89 29.07
C VAL A 17 -32.53 -12.75 30.09
N ALA A 18 -32.60 -14.07 29.92
CA ALA A 18 -31.70 -14.97 30.60
C ALA A 18 -30.31 -14.56 30.15
N ALA A 19 -29.53 -13.98 31.06
CA ALA A 19 -28.14 -13.64 30.76
C ALA A 19 -27.48 -14.93 30.27
N ALA A 20 -26.94 -14.90 29.05
CA ALA A 20 -26.26 -16.06 28.48
C ALA A 20 -25.19 -16.50 29.47
N ALA A 21 -25.27 -17.74 29.94
CA ALA A 21 -24.47 -18.19 31.09
C ALA A 21 -22.96 -18.17 30.80
N HIS A 22 -22.57 -18.10 29.52
CA HIS A 22 -21.25 -17.73 29.03
C HIS A 22 -21.40 -16.79 27.82
N ALA A 23 -20.50 -15.82 27.69
CA ALA A 23 -20.43 -14.91 26.55
C ALA A 23 -19.00 -14.43 26.30
N VAL A 24 -18.67 -14.10 25.04
CA VAL A 24 -17.32 -13.71 24.62
C VAL A 24 -17.39 -12.57 23.61
N SER A 25 -16.55 -11.53 23.77
CA SER A 25 -16.40 -10.46 22.78
C SER A 25 -15.89 -10.98 21.43
N ASN A 26 -16.08 -10.24 20.33
CA ASN A 26 -15.54 -10.54 19.02
C ASN A 26 -14.08 -10.07 18.85
N THR A 27 -13.63 -9.13 19.69
CA THR A 27 -12.29 -8.53 19.64
C THR A 27 -11.18 -9.58 19.51
N ILE A 28 -10.30 -9.43 18.54
CA ILE A 28 -9.13 -10.31 18.36
C ILE A 28 -7.94 -9.76 19.15
N LEU A 29 -7.34 -10.56 20.02
CA LEU A 29 -6.12 -10.18 20.73
C LEU A 29 -4.89 -10.52 19.89
N VAL A 30 -4.08 -9.54 19.52
CA VAL A 30 -2.93 -9.69 18.61
C VAL A 30 -1.62 -9.44 19.36
N PHE A 31 -0.74 -10.44 19.37
CA PHE A 31 0.60 -10.34 19.94
C PHE A 31 1.66 -10.24 18.83
N ALA A 32 2.49 -9.20 18.91
CA ALA A 32 3.60 -8.94 17.99
C ALA A 32 4.81 -8.37 18.76
N ARG A 33 6.00 -8.40 18.15
CA ARG A 33 7.24 -7.89 18.75
C ARG A 33 7.36 -6.37 18.74
N ASP A 34 6.74 -5.73 17.75
CA ASP A 34 6.89 -4.33 17.38
C ASP A 34 5.71 -3.85 16.52
N SER A 35 5.66 -2.54 16.25
CA SER A 35 4.55 -1.89 15.51
C SER A 35 4.43 -2.31 14.03
N ALA A 36 5.53 -2.66 13.37
CA ALA A 36 5.51 -3.10 11.97
C ALA A 36 5.00 -4.54 11.87
N SER A 37 5.55 -5.45 12.70
CA SER A 37 5.03 -6.80 12.92
C SER A 37 3.53 -6.80 13.27
N ALA A 38 3.10 -5.86 14.14
CA ALA A 38 1.69 -5.70 14.47
C ALA A 38 0.85 -5.29 13.25
N THR A 39 1.29 -4.28 12.50
CA THR A 39 0.61 -3.80 11.29
C THR A 39 0.40 -4.93 10.28
N VAL A 40 1.45 -5.71 10.01
CA VAL A 40 1.41 -6.88 9.13
C VAL A 40 0.39 -7.93 9.60
N ALA A 41 0.29 -8.17 10.91
CA ALA A 41 -0.69 -9.08 11.49
C ALA A 41 -2.14 -8.53 11.47
N THR A 42 -2.32 -7.20 11.51
CA THR A 42 -3.64 -6.55 11.65
C THR A 42 -4.26 -6.05 10.36
N LEU A 43 -3.51 -5.80 9.28
CA LEU A 43 -4.04 -5.27 8.01
C LEU A 43 -5.24 -6.06 7.48
N GLY A 44 -5.20 -7.40 7.54
CA GLY A 44 -6.35 -8.23 7.18
C GLY A 44 -7.58 -8.02 8.07
N LEU A 45 -7.41 -7.81 9.38
CA LEU A 45 -8.53 -7.51 10.30
C LEU A 45 -9.09 -6.10 10.03
N GLN A 46 -8.22 -5.13 9.76
CA GLN A 46 -8.60 -3.77 9.35
C GLN A 46 -9.40 -3.76 8.03
N GLY A 47 -9.00 -4.54 7.03
CA GLY A 47 -9.71 -4.63 5.74
C GLY A 47 -11.12 -5.20 5.87
N TYR A 48 -11.34 -6.16 6.79
CA TYR A 48 -12.67 -6.67 7.11
C TYR A 48 -13.50 -5.72 8.01
N GLY A 49 -12.84 -4.84 8.77
CA GLY A 49 -13.48 -4.07 9.85
C GLY A 49 -13.76 -4.90 11.11
N ILE A 50 -12.91 -5.91 11.40
CA ILE A 50 -13.01 -6.75 12.61
C ILE A 50 -12.24 -6.06 13.75
N PRO A 51 -12.86 -5.82 14.94
CA PRO A 51 -12.17 -5.21 16.08
C PRO A 51 -11.00 -6.07 16.60
N TYR A 52 -9.90 -5.42 16.97
CA TYR A 52 -8.73 -6.08 17.54
C TYR A 52 -8.06 -5.19 18.61
N GLU A 53 -7.25 -5.81 19.46
CA GLU A 53 -6.37 -5.16 20.44
C GLU A 53 -4.95 -5.67 20.22
N THR A 54 -3.99 -4.76 20.02
CA THR A 54 -2.59 -5.09 19.82
C THR A 54 -1.80 -5.00 21.13
N VAL A 55 -1.07 -6.06 21.46
CA VAL A 55 -0.09 -6.09 22.54
C VAL A 55 1.30 -6.26 21.94
N ILE A 56 2.12 -5.22 22.08
CA ILE A 56 3.54 -5.27 21.76
C ILE A 56 4.29 -5.98 22.88
N VAL A 57 5.07 -7.00 22.55
CA VAL A 57 5.82 -7.83 23.49
C VAL A 57 7.32 -7.65 23.22
N PRO A 58 8.01 -6.73 23.92
CA PRO A 58 9.46 -6.57 23.78
C PRO A 58 10.21 -7.79 24.37
N SER A 59 11.52 -7.88 24.12
CA SER A 59 12.38 -8.97 24.64
C SER A 59 12.43 -9.06 26.17
N ALA A 60 12.16 -7.96 26.89
CA ALA A 60 11.98 -7.93 28.35
C ALA A 60 10.65 -8.56 28.84
N GLY A 61 9.75 -8.93 27.92
CA GLY A 61 8.41 -9.42 28.20
C GLY A 61 7.39 -8.30 28.45
N VAL A 62 6.14 -8.70 28.69
CA VAL A 62 5.01 -7.80 28.99
C VAL A 62 4.07 -8.45 30.01
N THR A 63 3.17 -7.70 30.62
CA THR A 63 2.01 -8.29 31.34
C THR A 63 0.85 -8.52 30.36
N LEU A 64 0.15 -9.66 30.46
CA LEU A 64 -1.03 -9.90 29.61
C LEU A 64 -2.17 -8.93 29.96
N PRO A 65 -2.99 -8.49 28.98
CA PRO A 65 -4.23 -7.77 29.28
C PRO A 65 -5.23 -8.69 29.99
N THR A 66 -6.30 -8.12 30.53
CA THR A 66 -7.33 -8.88 31.25
C THR A 66 -8.13 -9.73 30.28
N LEU A 67 -7.81 -11.02 30.17
CA LEU A 67 -8.43 -11.94 29.21
C LEU A 67 -9.95 -12.14 29.42
N ASN A 68 -10.42 -12.05 30.67
CA ASN A 68 -11.81 -12.27 31.03
C ASN A 68 -12.23 -11.40 32.22
N SER A 69 -13.44 -10.85 32.17
CA SER A 69 -14.02 -9.98 33.22
C SER A 69 -14.80 -10.76 34.29
N SER A 70 -15.14 -12.03 34.03
CA SER A 70 -15.63 -12.99 35.02
C SER A 70 -15.28 -14.42 34.60
N THR A 71 -15.71 -15.45 35.34
CA THR A 71 -15.63 -16.85 34.88
C THR A 71 -16.54 -17.18 33.70
N THR A 72 -17.38 -16.23 33.25
CA THR A 72 -18.38 -16.41 32.19
C THR A 72 -18.27 -15.38 31.06
N GLN A 73 -17.59 -14.25 31.28
CA GLN A 73 -17.42 -13.17 30.31
C GLN A 73 -15.96 -13.11 29.81
N GLY A 74 -15.73 -13.58 28.58
CA GLY A 74 -14.42 -13.49 27.91
C GLY A 74 -14.29 -12.20 27.09
N ASN A 75 -13.12 -11.54 27.17
CA ASN A 75 -12.90 -10.23 26.57
C ASN A 75 -12.39 -10.29 25.11
N TYR A 76 -11.99 -11.48 24.62
CA TYR A 76 -11.44 -11.67 23.27
C TYR A 76 -11.98 -12.93 22.57
N GLY A 77 -12.42 -12.81 21.31
CA GLY A 77 -13.02 -13.87 20.52
C GLY A 77 -12.03 -14.76 19.75
N GLY A 78 -10.83 -14.24 19.55
CA GLY A 78 -9.70 -14.92 18.93
C GLY A 78 -8.38 -14.40 19.50
N ILE A 79 -7.31 -15.17 19.33
CA ILE A 79 -5.93 -14.76 19.64
C ILE A 79 -5.10 -14.96 18.38
N LEU A 80 -4.27 -13.98 18.02
CA LEU A 80 -3.30 -14.04 16.93
C LEU A 80 -1.91 -13.79 17.51
N VAL A 81 -0.91 -14.62 17.16
CA VAL A 81 0.49 -14.42 17.56
C VAL A 81 1.38 -14.53 16.32
N LEU A 82 2.19 -13.50 16.07
CA LEU A 82 3.21 -13.51 15.01
C LEU A 82 4.58 -13.88 15.58
N SER A 83 5.33 -14.74 14.88
CA SER A 83 6.70 -15.18 15.20
C SER A 83 6.87 -15.76 16.61
N GLU A 84 5.79 -16.30 17.20
CA GLU A 84 5.67 -16.68 18.63
C GLU A 84 6.09 -15.57 19.63
N VAL A 85 6.17 -14.30 19.19
CA VAL A 85 6.92 -13.20 19.82
C VAL A 85 8.30 -13.63 20.35
N SER A 86 9.04 -14.32 19.48
CA SER A 86 10.34 -14.94 19.77
C SER A 86 11.52 -13.99 19.55
N TYR A 87 12.49 -14.06 20.46
CA TYR A 87 13.77 -13.34 20.41
C TYR A 87 14.92 -14.30 20.67
N GLN A 88 16.10 -13.98 20.14
CA GLN A 88 17.34 -14.67 20.49
C GLN A 88 17.79 -14.21 21.88
N TYR A 89 17.94 -15.17 22.79
CA TYR A 89 18.58 -14.96 24.09
C TYR A 89 19.89 -15.78 24.15
N SER A 90 20.68 -15.59 25.21
CA SER A 90 21.88 -16.42 25.48
C SER A 90 21.58 -17.93 25.70
N THR A 91 20.30 -18.31 25.77
CA THR A 91 19.82 -19.70 25.83
C THR A 91 19.20 -20.19 24.52
N GLY A 92 19.25 -19.39 23.45
CA GLY A 92 18.63 -19.63 22.15
C GLY A 92 17.34 -18.81 21.94
N PHE A 93 16.69 -19.03 20.79
CA PHE A 93 15.41 -18.41 20.46
C PHE A 93 14.28 -18.90 21.39
N LEU A 94 13.63 -17.96 22.07
CA LEU A 94 12.51 -18.22 22.99
C LEU A 94 11.44 -17.12 22.86
N SER A 95 10.19 -17.47 23.15
CA SER A 95 9.10 -16.49 23.27
C SER A 95 9.31 -15.56 24.47
N ALA A 96 9.14 -14.25 24.26
CA ALA A 96 9.13 -13.25 25.33
C ALA A 96 7.89 -13.35 26.25
N LEU A 97 6.86 -14.10 25.84
CA LEU A 97 5.80 -14.52 26.76
C LEU A 97 6.25 -15.75 27.54
N THR A 98 6.23 -15.65 28.86
CA THR A 98 6.64 -16.76 29.74
C THR A 98 5.72 -17.98 29.59
N THR A 99 6.20 -19.17 29.96
CA THR A 99 5.39 -20.41 29.97
C THR A 99 4.09 -20.27 30.78
N ALA A 100 4.11 -19.48 31.86
CA ALA A 100 2.93 -19.19 32.67
C ALA A 100 1.90 -18.30 31.95
N GLN A 101 2.33 -17.45 31.01
CA GLN A 101 1.46 -16.61 30.19
C GLN A 101 0.90 -17.39 29.00
N TRP A 102 1.72 -18.21 28.33
CA TRP A 102 1.21 -19.18 27.36
C TRP A 102 0.16 -20.11 27.98
N GLN A 103 0.37 -20.60 29.21
CA GLN A 103 -0.64 -21.39 29.91
C GLN A 103 -1.92 -20.58 30.20
N GLN A 104 -1.83 -19.31 30.61
CA GLN A 104 -3.03 -18.45 30.78
C GLN A 104 -3.82 -18.29 29.47
N LEU A 105 -3.14 -18.10 28.34
CA LEU A 105 -3.78 -18.07 27.02
C LEU A 105 -4.45 -19.42 26.69
N PHE A 106 -3.79 -20.56 26.98
CA PHE A 106 -4.33 -21.90 26.75
C PHE A 106 -5.52 -22.26 27.67
N ASP A 107 -5.49 -21.81 28.92
CA ASP A 107 -6.59 -21.94 29.87
C ASP A 107 -7.79 -21.09 29.42
N TYR A 108 -7.55 -19.86 28.97
CA TYR A 108 -8.57 -18.99 28.37
C TYR A 108 -9.20 -19.62 27.12
N GLN A 109 -8.40 -20.18 26.20
CA GLN A 109 -8.90 -20.95 25.05
C GLN A 109 -9.83 -22.09 25.47
N THR A 110 -9.52 -22.78 26.58
CA THR A 110 -10.28 -23.94 27.05
C THR A 110 -11.56 -23.53 27.81
N ALA A 111 -11.51 -22.44 28.58
CA ALA A 111 -12.64 -21.93 29.35
C ALA A 111 -13.71 -21.28 28.45
N PHE A 112 -13.29 -20.58 27.39
CA PHE A 112 -14.18 -19.81 26.51
C PHE A 112 -14.30 -20.38 25.10
N GLY A 113 -13.60 -21.47 24.77
CA GLY A 113 -13.61 -22.08 23.43
C GLY A 113 -12.99 -21.21 22.33
N VAL A 114 -12.15 -20.26 22.72
CA VAL A 114 -11.50 -19.28 21.84
C VAL A 114 -10.43 -19.94 20.97
N ARG A 115 -10.34 -19.51 19.71
CA ARG A 115 -9.38 -20.01 18.72
C ARG A 115 -8.09 -19.17 18.73
N MET A 116 -6.95 -19.83 18.54
CA MET A 116 -5.65 -19.18 18.43
C MET A 116 -5.05 -19.40 17.03
N VAL A 117 -4.52 -18.35 16.43
CA VAL A 117 -3.75 -18.40 15.19
C VAL A 117 -2.30 -18.08 15.52
N ARG A 118 -1.36 -18.83 14.95
CA ARG A 118 0.08 -18.62 15.12
C ARG A 118 0.72 -18.55 13.72
N LEU A 119 1.35 -17.43 13.39
CA LEU A 119 2.01 -17.16 12.11
C LEU A 119 3.52 -17.12 12.30
N ASP A 120 4.29 -17.39 11.25
CA ASP A 120 5.76 -17.40 11.28
C ASP A 120 6.36 -18.33 12.35
N VAL A 121 5.92 -19.59 12.36
CA VAL A 121 6.22 -20.55 13.44
C VAL A 121 7.19 -21.63 13.01
N TYR A 122 8.13 -22.00 13.89
CA TYR A 122 9.01 -23.15 13.66
C TYR A 122 8.30 -24.49 14.00
N PRO A 123 8.33 -25.51 13.12
CA PRO A 123 7.62 -26.79 13.36
C PRO A 123 8.13 -27.58 14.57
N SER A 124 7.24 -27.90 15.51
CA SER A 124 7.59 -28.53 16.80
C SER A 124 6.67 -29.69 17.20
N ALA A 125 7.16 -30.50 18.15
CA ALA A 125 6.48 -31.73 18.59
C ALA A 125 5.17 -31.47 19.38
N ASP A 126 5.05 -30.36 20.09
CA ASP A 126 3.79 -29.97 20.78
C ASP A 126 2.70 -29.53 19.80
N MET A 127 3.08 -29.09 18.60
CA MET A 127 2.19 -28.82 17.46
C MET A 127 1.96 -30.08 16.60
N GLY A 128 2.51 -31.23 17.01
CA GLY A 128 2.37 -32.51 16.32
C GLY A 128 3.15 -32.60 15.01
N THR A 129 4.18 -31.77 14.81
CA THR A 129 4.99 -31.69 13.59
C THR A 129 6.49 -31.79 13.88
N THR A 130 7.29 -31.72 12.81
CA THR A 130 8.75 -31.51 12.79
C THR A 130 9.11 -30.90 11.44
N THR A 131 10.28 -30.27 11.30
CA THR A 131 10.83 -29.92 9.98
C THR A 131 11.10 -31.19 9.16
N ALA A 132 10.74 -31.20 7.87
CA ALA A 132 10.90 -32.35 6.97
C ALA A 132 12.37 -32.71 6.72
N ILE A 133 13.25 -31.70 6.73
CA ILE A 133 14.70 -31.85 6.81
C ILE A 133 15.15 -31.11 8.08
N SER A 134 15.94 -31.76 8.94
CA SER A 134 16.25 -31.22 10.27
C SER A 134 17.12 -29.95 10.19
N GLY A 135 16.59 -28.84 10.70
CA GLY A 135 17.28 -27.55 10.70
C GLY A 135 17.34 -26.83 9.35
N SER A 136 16.55 -27.25 8.35
CA SER A 136 16.45 -26.57 7.06
C SER A 136 15.11 -25.85 6.91
N GLY A 137 15.15 -24.56 6.57
CA GLY A 137 14.02 -23.83 6.01
C GLY A 137 14.07 -23.81 4.48
N CYS A 138 13.22 -22.97 3.89
CA CYS A 138 13.26 -22.57 2.49
C CYS A 138 12.72 -21.12 2.39
N CYS A 139 13.04 -20.33 1.37
CA CYS A 139 13.94 -20.62 0.26
C CYS A 139 14.96 -19.50 0.08
N ASP A 140 16.13 -19.86 -0.47
CA ASP A 140 17.15 -18.90 -0.88
C ASP A 140 16.63 -18.01 -2.03
N ALA A 141 17.27 -16.86 -2.24
CA ALA A 141 16.92 -15.89 -3.29
C ALA A 141 16.75 -16.55 -4.68
N GLY A 142 15.62 -16.29 -5.34
CA GLY A 142 15.27 -16.86 -6.65
C GLY A 142 14.86 -18.33 -6.66
N VAL A 143 14.61 -18.96 -5.50
CA VAL A 143 14.11 -20.34 -5.39
C VAL A 143 12.64 -20.34 -4.97
N GLU A 144 11.74 -20.56 -5.93
CA GLU A 144 10.29 -20.72 -5.69
C GLU A 144 9.96 -22.07 -5.03
N GLN A 145 9.01 -22.09 -4.07
CA GLN A 145 8.39 -23.31 -3.54
C GLN A 145 6.88 -23.12 -3.29
N LEU A 146 6.10 -23.19 -4.38
CA LEU A 146 4.65 -22.93 -4.40
C LEU A 146 3.87 -23.54 -3.21
N VAL A 147 3.11 -22.69 -2.50
CA VAL A 147 2.21 -23.09 -1.41
C VAL A 147 0.77 -23.20 -1.91
N SER A 148 -0.01 -24.14 -1.35
CA SER A 148 -1.43 -24.35 -1.71
C SER A 148 -2.25 -24.94 -0.56
N PHE A 149 -3.53 -24.57 -0.47
CA PHE A 149 -4.48 -25.21 0.46
C PHE A 149 -4.77 -26.66 0.04
N THR A 150 -4.86 -27.57 1.02
CA THR A 150 -5.20 -28.98 0.86
C THR A 150 -6.57 -29.34 1.44
N ASP A 151 -7.04 -28.60 2.45
CA ASP A 151 -8.38 -28.72 3.04
C ASP A 151 -8.90 -27.35 3.52
N ASP A 152 -10.01 -26.88 2.94
CA ASP A 152 -10.71 -25.65 3.34
C ASP A 152 -11.96 -25.88 4.22
N SER A 153 -12.28 -27.14 4.53
CA SER A 153 -13.53 -27.52 5.21
C SER A 153 -13.73 -26.88 6.59
N ALA A 154 -12.64 -26.47 7.25
CA ALA A 154 -12.66 -25.79 8.53
C ALA A 154 -12.98 -24.27 8.46
N PHE A 155 -12.94 -23.67 7.27
CA PHE A 155 -13.10 -22.22 7.04
C PHE A 155 -13.81 -21.88 5.72
N THR A 156 -14.71 -22.74 5.26
CA THR A 156 -15.43 -22.64 3.96
C THR A 156 -16.00 -21.26 3.62
N THR A 157 -16.45 -20.47 4.60
CA THR A 157 -16.95 -19.08 4.39
C THR A 157 -15.90 -18.10 3.83
N ALA A 158 -14.62 -18.47 3.85
CA ALA A 158 -13.55 -17.75 3.16
C ALA A 158 -13.74 -17.78 1.63
N ASN A 159 -14.44 -18.78 1.08
CA ASN A 159 -14.70 -18.96 -0.35
C ASN A 159 -13.41 -18.95 -1.20
N ILE A 160 -12.33 -19.54 -0.68
CA ILE A 160 -11.03 -19.70 -1.35
C ILE A 160 -10.94 -21.07 -2.03
N LYS A 161 -9.97 -21.25 -2.94
CA LYS A 161 -9.88 -22.45 -3.79
C LYS A 161 -8.76 -23.40 -3.35
N THR A 162 -9.17 -24.49 -2.72
CA THR A 162 -8.31 -25.65 -2.43
C THR A 162 -7.62 -26.17 -3.69
N GLY A 163 -6.31 -26.43 -3.58
CA GLY A 163 -5.43 -26.80 -4.69
C GLY A 163 -4.91 -25.64 -5.55
N ALA A 164 -5.36 -24.39 -5.35
CA ALA A 164 -4.77 -23.24 -6.03
C ALA A 164 -3.41 -22.88 -5.40
N THR A 165 -2.37 -22.81 -6.24
CA THR A 165 -0.99 -22.48 -5.84
C THR A 165 -0.72 -20.98 -5.85
N VAL A 166 0.08 -20.49 -4.90
CA VAL A 166 0.68 -19.15 -4.91
C VAL A 166 2.17 -19.24 -4.56
N SER A 167 2.91 -18.17 -4.85
CA SER A 167 4.37 -18.12 -4.66
C SER A 167 4.77 -18.07 -3.19
N THR A 168 5.94 -18.60 -2.86
CA THR A 168 6.62 -18.33 -1.57
C THR A 168 7.89 -17.49 -1.73
N GLU A 169 8.15 -16.93 -2.91
CA GLU A 169 9.33 -16.10 -3.14
C GLU A 169 9.34 -14.87 -2.19
N GLY A 170 10.49 -14.65 -1.54
CA GLY A 170 10.66 -13.65 -0.48
C GLY A 170 10.01 -14.00 0.89
N LEU A 171 9.22 -15.07 0.99
CA LEU A 171 8.62 -15.52 2.26
C LEU A 171 9.38 -16.73 2.81
N TRP A 172 10.20 -16.52 3.83
CA TRP A 172 10.88 -17.61 4.52
C TRP A 172 9.87 -18.57 5.18
N HIS A 173 10.19 -19.86 5.18
CA HIS A 173 9.30 -20.92 5.64
C HIS A 173 10.04 -22.20 6.05
N TYR A 174 9.34 -23.08 6.74
CA TYR A 174 9.87 -24.31 7.31
C TYR A 174 9.04 -25.51 6.84
N PRO A 175 9.36 -26.08 5.66
CA PRO A 175 8.74 -27.30 5.15
C PRO A 175 8.63 -28.41 6.22
N ALA A 176 7.40 -28.75 6.60
CA ALA A 176 7.14 -29.57 7.79
C ALA A 176 6.64 -30.99 7.45
N THR A 177 6.52 -31.82 8.47
CA THR A 177 5.93 -33.16 8.42
C THR A 177 5.15 -33.42 9.70
N ILE A 178 3.91 -33.91 9.58
CA ILE A 178 3.08 -34.30 10.73
C ILE A 178 3.63 -35.58 11.36
N THR A 179 3.98 -35.50 12.65
CA THR A 179 4.45 -36.62 13.47
C THR A 179 3.35 -37.19 14.36
N ASN A 180 2.32 -36.40 14.66
CA ASN A 180 1.17 -36.83 15.47
C ASN A 180 -0.18 -36.36 14.90
N SER A 181 -0.72 -37.16 13.97
CA SER A 181 -2.04 -36.92 13.35
C SER A 181 -3.24 -37.09 14.29
N SER A 182 -3.04 -37.45 15.58
CA SER A 182 -4.13 -37.42 16.57
C SER A 182 -4.40 -36.01 17.13
N ILE A 183 -3.45 -35.08 16.96
CA ILE A 183 -3.58 -33.68 17.39
C ILE A 183 -3.34 -32.66 16.27
N ALA A 184 -2.97 -33.08 15.06
CA ALA A 184 -2.61 -32.20 13.94
C ALA A 184 -3.22 -32.69 12.62
N THR A 185 -3.89 -31.78 11.90
CA THR A 185 -4.44 -32.00 10.55
C THR A 185 -3.84 -30.97 9.60
N GLU A 186 -3.30 -31.41 8.48
CA GLU A 186 -2.80 -30.52 7.42
C GLU A 186 -3.96 -29.75 6.76
N ILE A 187 -3.75 -28.46 6.49
CA ILE A 187 -4.68 -27.61 5.73
C ILE A 187 -4.03 -26.94 4.51
N ALA A 188 -2.70 -26.87 4.48
CA ALA A 188 -1.93 -26.35 3.36
C ALA A 188 -0.58 -27.06 3.28
N LYS A 189 -0.03 -27.12 2.06
CA LYS A 189 1.26 -27.76 1.74
C LYS A 189 2.14 -26.86 0.87
N PHE A 190 3.44 -27.06 0.97
CA PHE A 190 4.41 -26.64 -0.03
C PHE A 190 4.60 -27.76 -1.07
N ALA A 191 4.73 -27.38 -2.34
CA ALA A 191 5.10 -28.27 -3.43
C ALA A 191 6.60 -28.67 -3.34
N PRO A 192 7.09 -29.64 -4.13
CA PRO A 192 8.51 -29.97 -4.18
C PRO A 192 9.35 -28.83 -4.76
N SER A 193 10.45 -28.45 -4.08
CA SER A 193 11.48 -27.56 -4.62
C SER A 193 12.84 -27.77 -3.93
N GLY A 194 13.94 -27.36 -4.58
CA GLY A 194 15.29 -27.45 -4.03
C GLY A 194 15.65 -28.85 -3.50
N SER A 195 15.90 -28.94 -2.19
CA SER A 195 16.17 -30.19 -1.46
C SER A 195 14.90 -30.97 -1.06
N PHE A 196 13.74 -30.32 -1.05
CA PHE A 196 12.44 -30.88 -0.68
C PHE A 196 11.81 -31.59 -1.89
N THR A 197 12.17 -32.86 -2.10
CA THR A 197 11.77 -33.65 -3.28
C THR A 197 10.32 -34.18 -3.27
N THR A 198 9.53 -33.86 -2.25
CA THR A 198 8.11 -34.23 -2.12
C THR A 198 7.28 -33.05 -1.62
N ASP A 199 5.95 -33.17 -1.73
CA ASP A 199 5.03 -32.32 -0.95
C ASP A 199 5.42 -32.34 0.54
N THR A 200 5.26 -31.21 1.23
CA THR A 200 5.53 -31.04 2.67
C THR A 200 4.46 -30.14 3.32
N THR A 201 4.22 -30.31 4.61
CA THR A 201 3.18 -29.55 5.33
C THR A 201 3.59 -28.08 5.48
N ALA A 202 2.69 -27.16 5.12
CA ALA A 202 2.87 -25.71 5.27
C ALA A 202 2.06 -25.12 6.43
N ALA A 203 0.88 -25.67 6.70
CA ALA A 203 0.05 -25.27 7.83
C ALA A 203 -0.81 -26.40 8.37
N VAL A 204 -1.09 -26.33 9.66
CA VAL A 204 -1.94 -27.31 10.38
C VAL A 204 -3.03 -26.62 11.20
N ILE A 205 -4.14 -27.34 11.40
CA ILE A 205 -5.04 -27.11 12.54
C ILE A 205 -4.72 -28.17 13.59
N ASN A 206 -4.55 -27.74 14.84
CA ASN A 206 -4.44 -28.62 15.99
C ASN A 206 -5.73 -28.71 16.81
N ASN A 207 -5.92 -29.86 17.46
CA ASN A 207 -6.86 -30.07 18.56
C ASN A 207 -6.14 -30.75 19.73
N ILE A 208 -5.76 -29.97 20.75
CA ILE A 208 -4.96 -30.42 21.87
C ILE A 208 -5.85 -30.40 23.13
N GLY A 209 -6.50 -31.52 23.42
CA GLY A 209 -7.40 -31.64 24.58
C GLY A 209 -8.66 -30.76 24.51
N GLY A 210 -9.08 -30.34 23.31
CA GLY A 210 -10.15 -29.36 23.09
C GLY A 210 -9.64 -27.96 22.70
N ARG A 211 -8.39 -27.62 23.04
CA ARG A 211 -7.74 -26.37 22.62
C ARG A 211 -7.49 -26.39 21.11
N GLN A 212 -8.02 -25.39 20.40
CA GLN A 212 -7.91 -25.29 18.93
C GLN A 212 -6.91 -24.20 18.52
N GLN A 213 -5.89 -24.56 17.74
CA GLN A 213 -4.99 -23.58 17.12
C GLN A 213 -4.82 -23.85 15.61
N MET A 214 -4.61 -22.80 14.82
CA MET A 214 -4.12 -22.88 13.44
C MET A 214 -2.69 -22.35 13.41
N VAL A 215 -1.78 -23.08 12.79
CA VAL A 215 -0.34 -22.76 12.77
C VAL A 215 0.16 -22.73 11.32
N TRP A 216 0.84 -21.64 10.96
CA TRP A 216 1.52 -21.48 9.67
C TRP A 216 3.03 -21.53 9.86
N PHE A 217 3.69 -22.42 9.12
CA PHE A 217 5.14 -22.62 9.14
C PHE A 217 5.85 -21.73 8.11
N MET A 218 5.39 -20.48 7.97
CA MET A 218 5.91 -19.47 7.04
C MET A 218 5.72 -18.06 7.57
N SER A 219 6.64 -17.18 7.20
CA SER A 219 6.62 -15.75 7.47
C SER A 219 5.45 -15.05 6.78
N TRP A 220 5.10 -13.87 7.30
CA TRP A 220 3.94 -13.10 6.85
C TRP A 220 4.35 -11.67 6.53
N ALA A 221 3.87 -11.14 5.40
CA ALA A 221 4.14 -9.79 4.94
C ALA A 221 2.98 -9.28 4.07
N THR A 222 1.91 -8.80 4.71
CA THR A 222 0.72 -8.26 4.01
C THR A 222 0.98 -6.89 3.38
N ASP A 223 2.03 -6.21 3.81
CA ASP A 223 2.56 -4.95 3.32
C ASP A 223 3.20 -5.04 1.92
N TRP A 224 3.71 -6.21 1.50
CA TRP A 224 4.23 -6.42 0.13
C TRP A 224 3.83 -7.73 -0.57
N SER A 225 3.42 -8.80 0.13
CA SER A 225 3.16 -10.11 -0.49
C SER A 225 1.71 -10.33 -0.94
N GLN A 226 1.52 -10.74 -2.20
CA GLN A 226 0.25 -11.28 -2.69
C GLN A 226 -0.16 -12.53 -1.89
N THR A 227 0.81 -13.38 -1.53
CA THR A 227 0.57 -14.65 -0.85
C THR A 227 0.07 -14.46 0.57
N SER A 228 0.72 -13.61 1.39
CA SER A 228 0.21 -13.32 2.74
C SER A 228 -1.20 -12.71 2.70
N ASN A 229 -1.50 -11.87 1.70
CA ASN A 229 -2.84 -11.36 1.49
C ASN A 229 -3.84 -12.43 1.01
N TYR A 230 -3.45 -13.45 0.23
CA TYR A 230 -4.35 -14.57 -0.11
C TYR A 230 -4.61 -15.50 1.09
N LEU A 231 -3.56 -15.85 1.83
CA LEU A 231 -3.64 -16.87 2.87
C LEU A 231 -4.38 -16.37 4.13
N GLN A 232 -4.35 -15.06 4.43
CA GLN A 232 -4.95 -14.53 5.67
C GLN A 232 -6.44 -14.85 5.84
N HIS A 233 -7.18 -14.93 4.73
CA HIS A 233 -8.62 -15.19 4.75
C HIS A 233 -8.96 -16.55 5.35
N SER A 234 -8.08 -17.56 5.27
CA SER A 234 -8.33 -18.85 5.92
C SER A 234 -8.32 -18.71 7.43
N TYR A 235 -7.32 -18.04 8.01
CA TYR A 235 -7.21 -17.92 9.47
C TYR A 235 -8.22 -16.93 10.05
N ILE A 236 -8.54 -15.84 9.34
CA ILE A 236 -9.56 -14.87 9.76
C ILE A 236 -10.94 -15.55 9.84
N HIS A 237 -11.37 -16.24 8.78
CA HIS A 237 -12.65 -16.96 8.79
C HIS A 237 -12.66 -18.16 9.73
N TRP A 238 -11.53 -18.85 9.90
CA TRP A 238 -11.42 -19.95 10.87
C TRP A 238 -11.54 -19.46 12.32
N MET A 239 -10.78 -18.43 12.69
CA MET A 239 -10.72 -17.90 14.05
C MET A 239 -12.08 -17.37 14.50
N THR A 240 -12.70 -16.51 13.68
CA THR A 240 -14.04 -15.94 13.88
C THR A 240 -15.19 -16.93 13.65
N ARG A 241 -14.90 -18.15 13.15
CA ARG A 241 -15.90 -19.13 12.70
C ARG A 241 -16.86 -18.58 11.62
N GLY A 242 -16.43 -17.58 10.86
CA GLY A 242 -17.24 -16.87 9.86
C GLY A 242 -18.34 -15.98 10.45
N LEU A 243 -18.26 -15.64 11.74
CA LEU A 243 -19.25 -14.87 12.50
C LEU A 243 -18.58 -13.67 13.18
N PHE A 244 -18.78 -12.45 12.67
CA PHE A 244 -18.05 -11.26 13.13
C PHE A 244 -18.76 -9.94 12.78
N VAL A 245 -18.44 -8.86 13.51
CA VAL A 245 -18.66 -7.49 13.02
C VAL A 245 -17.61 -7.19 11.95
N GLY A 246 -18.04 -6.58 10.85
CA GLY A 246 -17.25 -6.43 9.64
C GLY A 246 -17.88 -7.15 8.43
N LYS A 247 -17.24 -7.01 7.27
CA LYS A 247 -17.67 -7.53 5.96
C LYS A 247 -16.46 -7.94 5.12
N ARG A 248 -16.68 -8.80 4.12
CA ARG A 248 -15.81 -8.87 2.94
C ARG A 248 -16.62 -8.39 1.74
N LYS A 249 -16.06 -7.47 0.95
CA LYS A 249 -16.55 -7.05 -0.36
C LYS A 249 -15.34 -6.70 -1.21
N LEU A 250 -15.37 -7.05 -2.50
CA LEU A 250 -14.28 -6.85 -3.43
C LEU A 250 -14.64 -5.75 -4.43
N TYR A 251 -13.98 -4.59 -4.33
CA TYR A 251 -14.25 -3.46 -5.23
C TYR A 251 -13.21 -3.41 -6.35
N LEU A 252 -13.67 -3.21 -7.57
CA LEU A 252 -12.85 -3.08 -8.77
C LEU A 252 -13.33 -1.86 -9.56
N ASN A 253 -12.94 -0.69 -9.06
CA ASN A 253 -13.26 0.60 -9.63
C ASN A 253 -12.15 0.97 -10.61
N THR A 254 -12.44 1.03 -11.91
CA THR A 254 -11.46 1.42 -12.93
C THR A 254 -11.88 2.77 -13.51
N GLN A 255 -11.02 3.76 -13.31
CA GLN A 255 -11.23 5.11 -13.83
C GLN A 255 -10.36 5.32 -15.06
N VAL A 256 -10.94 5.93 -16.09
CA VAL A 256 -10.24 6.26 -17.34
C VAL A 256 -10.32 7.76 -17.56
N ASP A 257 -9.19 8.39 -17.33
CA ASP A 257 -8.95 9.82 -17.44
C ASP A 257 -8.82 10.24 -18.93
N ASP A 258 -8.60 11.52 -19.20
CA ASP A 258 -8.43 12.14 -20.53
C ASP A 258 -9.56 11.95 -21.57
N MET A 259 -10.78 11.54 -21.20
CA MET A 259 -11.82 11.26 -22.21
C MET A 259 -12.17 12.52 -23.00
N HIS A 260 -12.16 12.40 -24.34
CA HIS A 260 -12.20 13.45 -25.39
C HIS A 260 -10.87 14.16 -25.73
N LEU A 261 -9.80 14.02 -24.94
CA LEU A 261 -8.50 14.60 -25.29
C LEU A 261 -7.75 13.77 -26.34
N GLU A 262 -6.77 14.40 -26.98
CA GLU A 262 -5.71 13.73 -27.74
C GLU A 262 -4.43 13.71 -26.88
N THR A 263 -3.80 12.54 -26.75
CA THR A 263 -2.62 12.34 -25.88
C THR A 263 -1.38 12.03 -26.73
N ASP A 264 -0.24 12.67 -26.43
CA ASP A 264 1.08 12.31 -27.00
C ASP A 264 1.51 10.91 -26.52
N MET A 265 1.95 10.06 -27.46
CA MET A 265 2.40 8.70 -27.14
C MET A 265 3.89 8.65 -26.80
N TYR A 266 4.21 8.01 -25.67
CA TYR A 266 5.60 7.75 -25.26
C TYR A 266 6.38 7.02 -26.37
N TYR A 267 5.77 5.97 -26.92
CA TYR A 267 6.29 5.22 -28.05
C TYR A 267 5.18 4.76 -29.01
N PRO A 268 5.34 4.96 -30.33
CA PRO A 268 6.42 5.67 -31.00
C PRO A 268 6.30 7.19 -30.80
N THR A 269 7.38 7.81 -30.32
CA THR A 269 7.43 9.21 -29.92
C THR A 269 7.10 10.15 -31.08
N GLY A 270 6.23 11.13 -30.84
CA GLY A 270 5.75 12.07 -31.87
C GLY A 270 4.55 11.56 -32.69
N ASN A 271 3.98 10.42 -32.31
CA ASN A 271 2.58 10.10 -32.62
C ASN A 271 1.68 10.55 -31.46
N THR A 272 0.48 10.98 -31.79
CA THR A 272 -0.63 11.17 -30.84
C THR A 272 -1.68 10.06 -30.99
N PHE A 273 -2.57 9.94 -30.01
CA PHE A 273 -3.79 9.13 -30.11
C PHE A 273 -4.99 9.82 -29.45
N ARG A 274 -6.13 9.83 -30.14
CA ARG A 274 -7.46 10.18 -29.60
C ARG A 274 -8.42 9.00 -29.80
N ILE A 275 -9.16 8.65 -28.76
CA ILE A 275 -10.11 7.53 -28.74
C ILE A 275 -11.17 7.62 -29.85
N ARG A 276 -11.61 6.46 -30.37
CA ARG A 276 -12.57 6.37 -31.48
C ARG A 276 -13.86 5.69 -31.02
N THR A 277 -14.96 5.98 -31.70
CA THR A 277 -16.26 5.35 -31.43
C THR A 277 -16.25 3.83 -31.58
N SER A 278 -15.39 3.28 -32.44
CA SER A 278 -15.15 1.84 -32.58
C SER A 278 -14.49 1.19 -31.37
N ASP A 279 -13.69 1.95 -30.61
CA ASP A 279 -13.10 1.47 -29.36
C ASP A 279 -14.14 1.48 -28.24
N LEU A 280 -14.98 2.51 -28.18
CA LEU A 280 -16.11 2.59 -27.24
C LEU A 280 -17.15 1.47 -27.48
N ASP A 281 -17.50 1.19 -28.74
CA ASP A 281 -18.35 0.06 -29.12
C ASP A 281 -17.71 -1.29 -28.68
N THR A 282 -16.40 -1.45 -28.87
CA THR A 282 -15.63 -2.65 -28.45
C THR A 282 -15.59 -2.78 -26.92
N LEU A 283 -15.33 -1.70 -26.19
CA LEU A 283 -15.27 -1.66 -24.74
C LEU A 283 -16.64 -1.95 -24.11
N ALA A 284 -17.73 -1.42 -24.69
CA ALA A 284 -19.09 -1.68 -24.24
C ALA A 284 -19.50 -3.15 -24.43
N ALA A 285 -19.11 -3.75 -25.56
CA ALA A 285 -19.31 -5.18 -25.82
C ALA A 285 -18.52 -6.05 -24.83
N TRP A 286 -17.24 -5.75 -24.61
CA TRP A 286 -16.39 -6.47 -23.65
C TRP A 286 -16.88 -6.31 -22.20
N GLN A 287 -17.30 -5.11 -21.77
CA GLN A 287 -17.85 -4.89 -20.43
C GLN A 287 -19.10 -5.77 -20.20
N THR A 288 -19.90 -5.99 -21.24
CA THR A 288 -21.05 -6.89 -21.18
C THR A 288 -20.61 -8.37 -21.09
N ASP A 289 -19.59 -8.76 -21.86
CA ASP A 289 -19.05 -10.13 -21.87
C ASP A 289 -18.36 -10.52 -20.55
N ILE A 290 -17.47 -9.67 -20.02
CA ILE A 290 -16.71 -10.00 -18.79
C ILE A 290 -17.65 -10.19 -17.59
N ASN A 291 -18.70 -9.37 -17.46
CA ASN A 291 -19.73 -9.55 -16.42
C ASN A 291 -20.43 -10.92 -16.49
N SER A 292 -20.47 -11.58 -17.65
CA SER A 292 -21.00 -12.95 -17.79
C SER A 292 -20.03 -14.05 -17.35
N ARG A 293 -18.75 -13.71 -17.14
CA ARG A 293 -17.65 -14.61 -16.75
C ARG A 293 -17.16 -14.42 -15.31
N LEU A 294 -17.51 -13.30 -14.66
CA LEU A 294 -17.24 -13.07 -13.23
C LEU A 294 -18.14 -13.96 -12.32
N PRO A 295 -17.80 -14.14 -11.03
CA PRO A 295 -18.60 -14.91 -10.09
C PRO A 295 -20.03 -14.37 -9.92
N ALA A 296 -20.96 -15.28 -9.60
CA ALA A 296 -22.39 -14.99 -9.64
C ALA A 296 -22.78 -13.79 -8.76
N GLY A 297 -23.38 -12.77 -9.39
CA GLY A 297 -23.81 -11.54 -8.74
C GLY A 297 -22.76 -10.42 -8.70
N SER A 298 -21.60 -10.60 -9.35
CA SER A 298 -20.70 -9.49 -9.66
C SER A 298 -21.41 -8.42 -10.51
N SER A 299 -20.96 -7.17 -10.39
CA SER A 299 -21.40 -6.06 -11.24
C SER A 299 -20.24 -5.09 -11.45
N TYR A 300 -19.54 -5.26 -12.57
CA TYR A 300 -18.39 -4.48 -12.98
C TYR A 300 -18.75 -3.43 -14.05
N PHE A 301 -18.20 -2.22 -13.94
CA PHE A 301 -18.22 -1.21 -14.99
C PHE A 301 -16.98 -0.33 -14.95
N VAL A 302 -16.64 0.25 -16.10
CA VAL A 302 -15.63 1.31 -16.23
C VAL A 302 -16.27 2.66 -15.93
N GLU A 303 -15.55 3.55 -15.25
CA GLU A 303 -15.88 4.97 -15.09
C GLU A 303 -14.95 5.83 -15.94
N LEU A 304 -15.48 6.87 -16.60
CA LEU A 304 -14.74 7.75 -17.50
C LEU A 304 -14.69 9.17 -16.93
N GLY A 305 -13.49 9.76 -16.84
CA GLY A 305 -13.26 11.18 -16.56
C GLY A 305 -13.25 11.96 -17.87
N HIS A 306 -14.19 12.89 -18.06
CA HIS A 306 -14.37 13.62 -19.32
C HIS A 306 -13.86 15.06 -19.27
N ASN A 307 -13.26 15.51 -20.38
CA ASN A 307 -12.75 16.86 -20.62
C ASN A 307 -13.50 17.53 -21.78
N GLY A 308 -14.50 18.35 -21.46
CA GLY A 308 -15.41 18.92 -22.47
C GLY A 308 -14.75 19.81 -23.52
N ASN A 309 -13.57 20.39 -23.26
CA ASN A 309 -12.85 21.16 -24.27
C ASN A 309 -12.33 20.29 -25.41
N GLY A 310 -11.99 19.02 -25.15
CA GLY A 310 -11.52 18.07 -26.17
C GLY A 310 -12.62 17.61 -27.15
N ASP A 311 -13.89 17.78 -26.81
CA ASP A 311 -15.01 17.72 -27.76
C ASP A 311 -15.01 19.00 -28.61
N ILE A 312 -15.11 20.16 -27.95
CA ILE A 312 -15.23 21.47 -28.60
C ILE A 312 -14.08 21.76 -29.57
N ASP A 313 -12.84 21.43 -29.20
CA ASP A 313 -11.65 21.54 -30.04
C ASP A 313 -11.82 20.75 -31.34
N ASN A 314 -12.05 19.44 -31.21
CA ASN A 314 -12.30 18.52 -32.33
C ASN A 314 -13.50 18.94 -33.22
N ALA A 315 -14.54 19.51 -32.62
CA ALA A 315 -15.68 20.08 -33.32
C ALA A 315 -15.32 21.35 -34.10
N THR A 316 -14.55 22.27 -33.50
CA THR A 316 -14.17 23.56 -34.10
C THR A 316 -13.12 23.43 -35.20
N ASP A 317 -12.21 22.46 -35.09
CA ASP A 317 -11.19 22.15 -36.12
C ASP A 317 -11.79 21.52 -37.40
N SER A 318 -13.08 21.14 -37.35
CA SER A 318 -13.81 20.70 -38.53
C SER A 318 -14.28 21.89 -39.39
N SER A 319 -14.30 21.73 -40.73
CA SER A 319 -14.85 22.74 -41.65
C SER A 319 -16.37 22.99 -41.51
N ALA A 320 -17.06 22.29 -40.60
CA ALA A 320 -18.41 22.62 -40.16
C ALA A 320 -18.38 23.54 -38.92
N GLY A 321 -17.42 23.34 -38.03
CA GLY A 321 -17.15 24.14 -36.84
C GLY A 321 -16.96 25.63 -37.15
N GLU A 322 -16.30 25.95 -38.28
CA GLU A 322 -16.21 27.30 -38.86
C GLU A 322 -17.56 28.07 -38.94
N THR A 323 -18.69 27.35 -38.93
CA THR A 323 -20.04 27.92 -39.12
C THR A 323 -21.10 27.51 -38.08
N GLU A 324 -20.97 26.32 -37.46
CA GLU A 324 -21.94 25.78 -36.48
C GLU A 324 -21.48 25.98 -35.02
N CYS A 325 -20.21 26.29 -34.79
CA CYS A 325 -19.64 26.61 -33.48
C CYS A 325 -19.59 28.12 -33.24
N SER A 326 -19.85 28.53 -31.99
CA SER A 326 -19.85 29.92 -31.55
C SER A 326 -19.41 30.00 -30.09
N PRO A 327 -18.15 30.38 -29.79
CA PRO A 327 -17.08 30.72 -30.75
C PRO A 327 -16.67 29.54 -31.66
N ALA A 328 -16.08 29.86 -32.82
CA ALA A 328 -15.59 28.88 -33.80
C ALA A 328 -14.14 28.42 -33.49
N TYR A 329 -13.82 28.31 -32.20
CA TYR A 329 -12.56 27.85 -31.61
C TYR A 329 -12.84 27.41 -30.16
N ALA A 330 -11.98 26.56 -29.59
CA ALA A 330 -12.07 26.07 -28.21
C ALA A 330 -11.39 27.01 -27.20
N VAL A 331 -11.29 26.63 -25.93
CA VAL A 331 -10.40 27.30 -24.98
C VAL A 331 -8.97 26.84 -25.27
N ASP A 332 -8.07 27.80 -25.49
CA ASP A 332 -6.63 27.57 -25.76
C ASP A 332 -5.80 28.58 -24.96
N TYR A 333 -4.66 28.12 -24.44
CA TYR A 333 -3.67 28.89 -23.71
C TYR A 333 -2.31 28.17 -23.78
N THR A 334 -1.21 28.90 -23.59
CA THR A 334 0.11 28.27 -23.44
C THR A 334 0.29 27.78 -22.01
N SER A 335 0.28 26.47 -21.79
CA SER A 335 0.53 25.87 -20.47
C SER A 335 1.86 26.37 -19.86
N PRO A 336 1.89 26.69 -18.56
CA PRO A 336 3.14 26.97 -17.86
C PRO A 336 4.00 25.71 -17.77
N ALA A 337 5.27 25.85 -17.39
CA ALA A 337 6.07 24.71 -16.97
C ALA A 337 5.58 24.18 -15.62
N ASP A 338 5.56 22.86 -15.48
CA ASP A 338 5.07 22.16 -14.29
C ASP A 338 5.72 22.65 -13.00
N THR A 339 4.95 22.69 -11.91
CA THR A 339 5.50 22.90 -10.58
C THR A 339 6.27 21.67 -10.12
N ALA A 340 7.02 21.79 -9.02
CA ALA A 340 7.37 20.60 -8.25
C ALA A 340 6.09 19.87 -7.79
N LEU A 341 6.18 18.56 -7.60
CA LEU A 341 5.17 17.81 -6.85
C LEU A 341 5.03 18.41 -5.45
N GLU A 342 3.82 18.35 -4.91
CA GLU A 342 3.43 18.88 -3.59
C GLU A 342 3.71 20.38 -3.40
N PHE A 343 3.79 21.14 -4.51
CA PHE A 343 3.84 22.60 -4.47
C PHE A 343 2.56 23.16 -3.85
N GLN A 344 2.67 23.68 -2.64
CA GLN A 344 1.59 24.40 -1.98
C GLN A 344 1.55 25.85 -2.45
N LYS A 345 0.46 26.24 -3.13
CA LYS A 345 0.36 27.58 -3.70
C LYS A 345 0.09 28.64 -2.62
N PRO A 346 0.84 29.76 -2.57
CA PRO A 346 0.44 30.91 -1.77
C PRO A 346 -0.93 31.43 -2.20
N LEU A 347 -1.88 31.49 -1.26
CA LEU A 347 -3.28 31.86 -1.53
C LEU A 347 -3.40 33.27 -2.12
N GLY A 348 -4.31 33.45 -3.08
CA GLY A 348 -4.50 34.71 -3.81
C GLY A 348 -3.39 35.04 -4.81
N THR A 349 -2.50 34.10 -5.15
CA THR A 349 -1.47 34.24 -6.19
C THR A 349 -1.74 33.36 -7.41
N GLY A 350 -0.86 33.40 -8.42
CA GLY A 350 -1.06 32.79 -9.74
C GLY A 350 -1.24 33.87 -10.83
N THR A 351 -1.64 33.47 -12.03
CA THR A 351 -2.06 34.35 -13.13
C THR A 351 -3.10 33.59 -13.95
N ASP A 352 -4.18 34.26 -14.35
CA ASP A 352 -5.20 33.65 -15.20
C ASP A 352 -4.60 33.32 -16.58
N LEU A 353 -4.72 32.07 -17.02
CA LEU A 353 -4.38 31.55 -18.33
C LEU A 353 -5.57 31.69 -19.30
N TRP A 354 -6.79 31.49 -18.80
CA TRP A 354 -8.02 31.57 -19.59
C TRP A 354 -8.28 32.99 -20.10
N SER A 355 -8.65 33.13 -21.39
CA SER A 355 -9.10 34.40 -21.94
C SER A 355 -10.29 34.97 -21.15
N ALA A 356 -10.25 36.27 -20.87
CA ALA A 356 -11.29 36.97 -20.11
C ALA A 356 -12.69 36.89 -20.75
N GLU A 357 -12.81 36.55 -22.03
CA GLU A 357 -14.10 36.41 -22.74
C GLU A 357 -14.90 35.16 -22.36
N PHE A 358 -14.23 34.10 -21.87
CA PHE A 358 -14.86 32.84 -21.48
C PHE A 358 -15.58 32.93 -20.11
N VAL A 359 -16.58 33.81 -20.02
CA VAL A 359 -17.41 34.00 -18.82
C VAL A 359 -18.54 32.95 -18.73
N ASN A 360 -18.99 32.42 -19.88
CA ASN A 360 -20.05 31.38 -19.95
C ASN A 360 -19.72 30.36 -21.03
N TYR A 361 -20.05 29.08 -20.79
CA TYR A 361 -20.09 28.06 -21.83
C TYR A 361 -21.20 28.41 -22.85
N THR A 362 -20.84 28.59 -24.12
CA THR A 362 -21.76 29.10 -25.16
C THR A 362 -21.90 28.22 -26.40
N TRP A 363 -21.05 27.22 -26.58
CA TRP A 363 -21.14 26.28 -27.71
C TRP A 363 -22.47 25.52 -27.71
N SER A 364 -22.97 25.23 -28.91
CA SER A 364 -24.27 24.58 -29.10
C SER A 364 -24.13 23.06 -29.12
N LEU A 365 -25.21 22.34 -28.79
CA LEU A 365 -25.26 20.89 -28.97
C LEU A 365 -25.11 20.48 -30.45
N THR A 366 -25.35 21.39 -31.41
CA THR A 366 -25.05 21.15 -32.83
C THR A 366 -23.55 21.14 -33.09
N CYS A 367 -22.81 22.09 -32.48
CA CYS A 367 -21.35 22.15 -32.52
C CYS A 367 -20.72 20.91 -31.86
N ALA A 368 -21.03 20.64 -30.59
CA ALA A 368 -20.48 19.51 -29.85
C ALA A 368 -20.74 18.15 -30.55
N LYS A 369 -21.87 18.00 -31.24
CA LYS A 369 -22.17 16.76 -31.99
C LYS A 369 -21.48 16.65 -33.36
N LEU A 370 -20.55 17.55 -33.69
CA LEU A 370 -19.59 17.38 -34.77
C LEU A 370 -18.49 16.38 -34.37
N ASP A 371 -18.05 16.35 -33.10
CA ASP A 371 -17.17 15.28 -32.59
C ASP A 371 -17.94 13.94 -32.60
N PRO A 372 -17.45 12.91 -33.34
CA PRO A 372 -18.06 11.59 -33.32
C PRO A 372 -18.12 10.96 -31.91
N VAL A 373 -17.17 11.28 -31.03
CA VAL A 373 -17.08 10.73 -29.67
C VAL A 373 -18.14 11.33 -28.76
N ALA A 374 -18.25 12.66 -28.68
CA ALA A 374 -19.36 13.34 -27.98
C ALA A 374 -20.74 12.98 -28.55
N SER A 375 -20.86 12.83 -29.87
CA SER A 375 -22.08 12.37 -30.53
C SER A 375 -22.44 10.90 -30.18
N TRP A 376 -21.45 10.06 -29.85
CA TRP A 376 -21.65 8.71 -29.30
C TRP A 376 -22.11 8.76 -27.84
N PHE A 377 -21.46 9.54 -26.97
CA PHE A 377 -21.87 9.67 -25.56
C PHE A 377 -23.26 10.29 -25.42
N ASN A 378 -23.61 11.32 -26.20
CA ASN A 378 -24.96 11.89 -26.22
C ASN A 378 -26.06 10.90 -26.66
N LYS A 379 -25.69 9.83 -27.36
CA LYS A 379 -26.58 8.75 -27.76
C LYS A 379 -26.64 7.61 -26.72
N PHE A 380 -25.62 7.47 -25.87
CA PHE A 380 -25.40 6.32 -24.99
C PHE A 380 -24.87 6.68 -23.57
N PRO A 381 -25.45 7.66 -22.85
CA PRO A 381 -24.83 8.27 -21.65
C PRO A 381 -24.74 7.37 -20.41
N SER A 382 -25.25 6.14 -20.43
CA SER A 382 -25.34 5.23 -19.26
C SER A 382 -24.67 3.86 -19.48
N ILE A 383 -23.92 3.68 -20.57
CA ILE A 383 -23.16 2.44 -20.80
C ILE A 383 -22.03 2.30 -19.76
N PHE A 384 -21.25 3.35 -19.60
CA PHE A 384 -20.20 3.50 -18.59
C PHE A 384 -20.69 4.37 -17.42
N ALA A 385 -19.93 4.43 -16.33
CA ALA A 385 -20.05 5.52 -15.37
C ALA A 385 -19.26 6.75 -15.88
N ALA A 386 -19.60 7.94 -15.38
CA ALA A 386 -18.98 9.18 -15.83
C ALA A 386 -18.76 10.16 -14.68
N VAL A 387 -17.65 10.89 -14.74
CA VAL A 387 -17.22 11.92 -13.80
C VAL A 387 -16.55 13.07 -14.56
N SER A 388 -16.50 14.26 -13.96
CA SER A 388 -15.76 15.39 -14.53
C SER A 388 -14.25 15.20 -14.33
N HIS A 389 -13.45 15.52 -15.35
CA HIS A 389 -11.99 15.58 -15.25
C HIS A 389 -11.45 17.00 -15.50
N THR A 390 -12.23 18.03 -15.12
CA THR A 390 -12.11 19.43 -15.57
C THR A 390 -12.45 19.63 -17.06
N PHE A 391 -12.50 20.87 -17.55
CA PHE A 391 -12.92 21.18 -18.92
C PHE A 391 -11.76 21.06 -19.90
N THR A 392 -10.62 21.72 -19.63
CA THR A 392 -9.47 21.81 -20.55
C THR A 392 -8.30 20.89 -20.18
N HIS A 393 -8.27 20.36 -18.94
CA HIS A 393 -7.08 19.76 -18.32
C HIS A 393 -5.97 20.80 -18.04
N GLU A 394 -6.35 21.94 -17.44
CA GLU A 394 -5.39 22.92 -16.89
C GLU A 394 -4.68 22.37 -15.64
N GLU A 395 -3.37 22.60 -15.52
CA GLU A 395 -2.60 22.15 -14.35
C GLU A 395 -2.80 23.03 -13.12
N LEU A 396 -3.65 22.56 -12.19
CA LEU A 396 -4.21 23.38 -11.12
C LEU A 396 -3.26 23.62 -9.92
N ASN A 397 -2.01 23.18 -9.96
CA ASN A 397 -1.04 23.42 -8.87
C ASN A 397 -0.75 24.92 -8.63
N ASN A 398 -0.70 25.75 -9.68
CA ASN A 398 -0.44 27.19 -9.56
C ASN A 398 -1.55 28.08 -10.16
N ALA A 399 -2.65 27.47 -10.62
CA ALA A 399 -3.81 28.15 -11.17
C ALA A 399 -4.50 29.08 -10.16
N THR A 400 -5.24 30.07 -10.65
CA THR A 400 -6.04 30.98 -9.81
C THR A 400 -7.37 30.35 -9.41
N TYR A 401 -8.05 30.94 -8.41
CA TYR A 401 -9.45 30.59 -8.11
C TYR A 401 -10.34 30.74 -9.37
N HIS A 402 -10.09 31.78 -10.17
CA HIS A 402 -10.92 32.15 -11.32
C HIS A 402 -10.89 31.06 -12.40
N ASP A 403 -9.70 30.54 -12.72
CA ASP A 403 -9.54 29.52 -13.76
C ASP A 403 -9.96 28.14 -13.25
N ALA A 404 -9.58 27.76 -12.02
CA ALA A 404 -10.07 26.54 -11.37
C ALA A 404 -11.62 26.52 -11.22
N ALA A 405 -12.28 27.67 -11.07
CA ALA A 405 -13.74 27.77 -11.04
C ALA A 405 -14.36 27.60 -12.44
N ARG A 406 -13.69 28.10 -13.50
CA ARG A 406 -14.12 27.94 -14.90
C ARG A 406 -13.99 26.49 -15.35
N GLU A 407 -12.88 25.84 -15.01
CA GLU A 407 -12.63 24.41 -15.28
C GLU A 407 -13.78 23.52 -14.83
N ILE A 408 -14.32 23.76 -13.63
CA ILE A 408 -15.49 23.02 -13.14
C ILE A 408 -16.78 23.50 -13.79
N TYR A 409 -17.03 24.81 -13.82
CA TYR A 409 -18.28 25.38 -14.33
C TYR A 409 -18.55 25.03 -15.80
N PHE A 410 -17.55 25.14 -16.67
CA PHE A 410 -17.65 24.82 -18.09
C PHE A 410 -17.87 23.32 -18.31
N ASN A 411 -17.16 22.45 -17.59
CA ASN A 411 -17.34 21.01 -17.74
C ASN A 411 -18.72 20.55 -17.22
N ILE A 412 -19.22 21.13 -16.13
CA ILE A 412 -20.60 20.91 -15.66
C ILE A 412 -21.63 21.32 -16.72
N ALA A 413 -21.42 22.44 -17.42
CA ALA A 413 -22.32 22.90 -18.48
C ALA A 413 -22.29 21.96 -19.72
N TRP A 414 -21.09 21.53 -20.11
CA TRP A 414 -20.88 20.59 -21.22
C TRP A 414 -21.45 19.18 -20.91
N LEU A 415 -21.18 18.61 -19.73
CA LEU A 415 -21.72 17.32 -19.28
C LEU A 415 -23.26 17.29 -19.28
N LYS A 416 -23.90 18.43 -18.97
CA LYS A 416 -25.35 18.63 -19.07
C LYS A 416 -25.83 18.75 -20.52
N GLN A 417 -25.07 19.43 -21.39
CA GLN A 417 -25.39 19.55 -22.81
C GLN A 417 -25.31 18.20 -23.53
N ILE A 418 -24.27 17.41 -23.28
CA ILE A 418 -24.11 16.05 -23.81
C ILE A 418 -25.08 15.06 -23.14
N GLY A 419 -25.58 15.35 -21.94
CA GLY A 419 -26.57 14.52 -21.24
C GLY A 419 -25.95 13.37 -20.43
N LEU A 420 -24.64 13.40 -20.19
CA LEU A 420 -23.97 12.52 -19.23
C LEU A 420 -24.40 12.84 -17.80
N TRP A 421 -24.64 14.12 -17.49
CA TRP A 421 -25.04 14.59 -16.16
C TRP A 421 -26.32 13.93 -15.60
N ASP A 422 -27.30 13.65 -16.47
CA ASP A 422 -28.60 13.08 -16.10
C ASP A 422 -28.59 11.53 -16.10
N SER A 423 -27.41 10.91 -16.23
CA SER A 423 -27.20 9.46 -16.22
C SER A 423 -27.27 8.89 -14.80
N ASP A 424 -27.82 7.68 -14.65
CA ASP A 424 -27.91 6.98 -13.36
C ASP A 424 -26.54 6.56 -12.78
N LYS A 425 -25.49 6.60 -13.62
CA LYS A 425 -24.10 6.31 -13.26
C LYS A 425 -23.17 7.55 -13.26
N PHE A 426 -23.74 8.75 -13.16
CA PHE A 426 -22.94 9.98 -13.10
C PHE A 426 -22.54 10.37 -11.66
N SER A 427 -21.30 10.84 -11.50
CA SER A 427 -20.75 11.36 -10.25
C SER A 427 -20.74 12.89 -10.28
N ALA A 428 -21.67 13.49 -9.52
CA ALA A 428 -22.00 14.91 -9.61
C ALA A 428 -21.40 15.77 -8.48
N ASN A 429 -20.82 15.14 -7.47
CA ASN A 429 -20.17 15.78 -6.32
C ASN A 429 -18.64 15.54 -6.35
N GLY A 430 -18.11 15.06 -7.47
CA GLY A 430 -16.75 14.56 -7.57
C GLY A 430 -16.06 14.94 -8.87
N ILE A 431 -14.74 15.06 -8.82
CA ILE A 431 -13.87 15.15 -10.00
C ILE A 431 -12.69 14.20 -9.89
N ILE A 432 -12.13 13.85 -11.03
CA ILE A 432 -10.73 13.45 -11.10
C ILE A 432 -9.93 14.74 -11.36
N PRO A 433 -9.01 15.17 -10.48
CA PRO A 433 -8.20 16.36 -10.76
C PRO A 433 -7.24 16.09 -11.94
N PRO A 434 -7.00 17.07 -12.83
CA PRO A 434 -6.09 16.93 -13.97
C PRO A 434 -4.69 16.62 -13.45
N ALA A 435 -4.05 15.57 -13.98
CA ALA A 435 -2.79 15.00 -13.49
C ALA A 435 -2.63 14.87 -11.95
N ILE A 436 -3.74 14.80 -11.18
CA ILE A 436 -3.75 14.85 -9.72
C ILE A 436 -3.08 16.14 -9.17
N THR A 437 -3.34 17.29 -9.80
CA THR A 437 -2.87 18.62 -9.39
C THR A 437 -3.95 19.48 -8.74
N GLY A 438 -3.54 20.59 -8.13
CA GLY A 438 -4.41 21.47 -7.34
C GLY A 438 -4.67 21.02 -5.90
N LEU A 439 -4.28 19.79 -5.52
CA LEU A 439 -4.49 19.24 -4.17
C LEU A 439 -3.70 19.94 -3.05
N HIS A 440 -2.79 20.86 -3.38
CA HIS A 440 -2.13 21.78 -2.45
C HIS A 440 -2.35 23.26 -2.81
N ASN A 441 -3.33 23.55 -3.67
CA ASN A 441 -3.75 24.90 -4.05
C ASN A 441 -5.10 25.20 -3.40
N GLY A 442 -5.08 25.86 -2.25
CA GLY A 442 -6.31 26.17 -1.49
C GLY A 442 -7.33 27.00 -2.28
N ASP A 443 -6.89 27.85 -3.21
CA ASP A 443 -7.78 28.61 -4.09
C ASP A 443 -8.51 27.70 -5.08
N ALA A 444 -7.85 26.66 -5.60
CA ALA A 444 -8.46 25.68 -6.50
C ALA A 444 -9.41 24.74 -5.75
N ILE A 445 -9.01 24.26 -4.58
CA ILE A 445 -9.87 23.45 -3.70
C ILE A 445 -11.14 24.23 -3.34
N GLN A 446 -11.01 25.52 -2.98
CA GLN A 446 -12.18 26.36 -2.74
C GLN A 446 -13.04 26.47 -4.00
N ALA A 447 -12.46 26.75 -5.17
CA ALA A 447 -13.18 26.87 -6.44
C ALA A 447 -13.96 25.59 -6.81
N TRP A 448 -13.42 24.40 -6.52
CA TRP A 448 -14.12 23.14 -6.68
C TRP A 448 -15.30 23.02 -5.70
N MET A 449 -15.07 23.32 -4.41
CA MET A 449 -16.09 23.21 -3.35
C MET A 449 -17.23 24.22 -3.52
N ASP A 450 -16.95 25.45 -3.96
CA ASP A 450 -17.94 26.47 -4.29
C ASP A 450 -18.76 26.11 -5.56
N ASN A 451 -18.25 25.23 -6.42
CA ASN A 451 -19.01 24.58 -7.49
C ASN A 451 -19.76 23.29 -7.06
N GLY A 452 -19.65 22.90 -5.78
CA GLY A 452 -20.37 21.76 -5.20
C GLY A 452 -19.61 20.43 -5.16
N ILE A 453 -18.33 20.43 -5.56
CA ILE A 453 -17.45 19.25 -5.46
C ILE A 453 -17.09 18.99 -3.99
N LYS A 454 -17.02 17.72 -3.62
CA LYS A 454 -16.73 17.21 -2.26
C LYS A 454 -15.67 16.12 -2.30
N PHE A 455 -15.66 15.35 -3.38
CA PHE A 455 -14.81 14.20 -3.61
C PHE A 455 -13.79 14.52 -4.70
N VAL A 456 -12.55 14.08 -4.48
CA VAL A 456 -11.52 13.98 -5.50
C VAL A 456 -10.78 12.67 -5.32
N VAL A 457 -10.05 12.22 -6.34
CA VAL A 457 -9.03 11.17 -6.18
C VAL A 457 -7.66 11.80 -6.03
N GLY A 458 -6.83 11.19 -5.18
CA GLY A 458 -5.40 11.45 -5.09
C GLY A 458 -4.60 10.48 -5.95
N ASP A 459 -3.37 10.24 -5.54
CA ASP A 459 -2.47 9.23 -6.11
C ASP A 459 -1.72 8.53 -4.97
N ASN A 460 -1.82 7.21 -4.91
CA ASN A 460 -1.19 6.41 -3.86
C ASN A 460 0.34 6.31 -3.98
N THR A 461 0.96 6.74 -5.09
CA THR A 461 2.43 6.87 -5.16
C THR A 461 2.96 8.08 -4.38
N ARG A 462 2.09 9.04 -4.03
CA ARG A 462 2.39 10.28 -3.31
C ARG A 462 1.88 10.18 -1.86
N PRO A 463 2.72 9.86 -0.85
CA PRO A 463 2.25 9.57 0.50
C PRO A 463 1.46 10.70 1.15
N VAL A 464 1.74 11.96 0.81
CA VAL A 464 1.04 13.15 1.33
C VAL A 464 -0.43 13.24 0.89
N LEU A 465 -0.86 12.46 -0.10
CA LEU A 465 -2.25 12.39 -0.57
C LEU A 465 -3.05 11.25 0.10
N ARG A 466 -2.44 10.50 1.02
CA ARG A 466 -3.04 9.35 1.70
C ARG A 466 -3.31 9.67 3.17
N ASN A 467 -4.27 8.95 3.76
CA ASN A 467 -4.46 8.99 5.22
C ASN A 467 -3.28 8.28 5.91
N GLN A 468 -2.66 8.93 6.90
CA GLN A 468 -1.48 8.40 7.60
C GLN A 468 -1.84 7.45 8.76
N GLU A 469 -3.07 7.53 9.28
CA GLU A 469 -3.51 6.77 10.46
C GLU A 469 -4.15 5.42 10.09
N ASN A 470 -4.86 5.36 8.96
CA ASN A 470 -5.56 4.16 8.51
C ASN A 470 -5.67 4.13 6.98
N THR A 471 -5.11 3.09 6.35
CA THR A 471 -5.06 2.93 4.88
C THR A 471 -6.41 2.64 4.23
N PHE A 472 -7.48 2.46 5.02
CA PHE A 472 -8.87 2.31 4.56
C PHE A 472 -9.71 3.59 4.73
N TYR A 473 -9.09 4.73 5.10
CA TYR A 473 -9.73 6.04 5.19
C TYR A 473 -9.31 6.95 4.01
N PRO A 474 -10.14 7.95 3.64
CA PRO A 474 -9.71 9.03 2.76
C PRO A 474 -8.78 9.99 3.52
N LEU A 475 -7.99 10.78 2.80
CA LEU A 475 -7.40 11.98 3.37
C LEU A 475 -8.47 13.09 3.33
N ILE A 476 -8.64 13.83 4.43
CA ILE A 476 -9.47 15.03 4.46
C ILE A 476 -8.54 16.23 4.40
N SER A 477 -8.76 17.14 3.44
CA SER A 477 -7.86 18.27 3.24
C SER A 477 -7.83 19.22 4.44
N THR A 478 -6.69 19.86 4.69
CA THR A 478 -6.49 20.81 5.79
C THR A 478 -6.02 22.18 5.27
N VAL A 479 -6.20 23.23 6.06
CA VAL A 479 -5.62 24.55 5.74
C VAL A 479 -4.09 24.53 5.80
N ALA A 480 -3.50 23.72 6.67
CA ALA A 480 -2.05 23.65 6.85
C ALA A 480 -1.36 22.95 5.66
N ASP A 481 -1.89 21.82 5.24
CA ASP A 481 -1.23 20.92 4.27
C ASP A 481 -1.70 21.18 2.84
N ASN A 482 -2.97 21.56 2.65
CA ASN A 482 -3.58 21.73 1.32
C ASN A 482 -3.96 23.19 1.00
N GLY A 483 -3.90 24.09 1.99
CA GLY A 483 -4.32 25.48 1.86
C GLY A 483 -5.82 25.73 2.04
N TYR A 484 -6.67 24.69 1.95
CA TYR A 484 -8.11 24.76 2.22
C TYR A 484 -8.64 23.43 2.77
N ALA A 485 -9.60 23.48 3.68
CA ALA A 485 -10.03 22.32 4.48
C ALA A 485 -11.39 21.73 4.07
N GLY A 486 -11.52 20.41 4.23
CA GLY A 486 -12.80 19.68 4.13
C GLY A 486 -13.09 19.00 2.79
N LEU A 487 -12.17 19.04 1.82
CA LEU A 487 -12.26 18.21 0.62
C LEU A 487 -11.90 16.76 0.96
N THR A 488 -12.64 15.79 0.42
CA THR A 488 -12.37 14.36 0.62
C THR A 488 -11.51 13.82 -0.53
N ILE A 489 -10.25 13.48 -0.23
CA ILE A 489 -9.28 12.92 -1.17
C ILE A 489 -9.29 11.39 -1.03
N ILE A 490 -9.82 10.73 -2.04
CA ILE A 490 -9.95 9.28 -2.17
C ILE A 490 -8.60 8.70 -2.64
N PRO A 491 -8.04 7.68 -1.96
CA PRO A 491 -6.81 7.03 -2.41
C PRO A 491 -7.06 6.25 -3.72
N ARG A 492 -6.12 6.33 -4.68
CA ARG A 492 -6.22 5.73 -6.02
C ARG A 492 -4.88 5.12 -6.43
N TRP A 493 -4.88 3.89 -6.93
CA TRP A 493 -3.68 3.19 -7.39
C TRP A 493 -3.31 3.58 -8.83
N ALA A 494 -2.06 4.01 -9.02
CA ALA A 494 -1.41 3.98 -10.32
C ALA A 494 -1.12 2.52 -10.76
N THR A 495 -0.96 2.29 -12.07
CA THR A 495 -0.63 0.97 -12.62
C THR A 495 0.54 1.06 -13.61
N THR A 496 1.11 -0.09 -14.00
CA THR A 496 2.13 -0.20 -15.07
C THR A 496 1.53 -0.14 -16.49
N ILE A 497 0.29 0.36 -16.61
CA ILE A 497 -0.37 0.76 -17.84
C ILE A 497 -0.37 2.30 -17.88
N TYR A 498 0.63 2.89 -18.54
CA TYR A 498 0.90 4.33 -18.47
C TYR A 498 -0.06 5.17 -19.31
N TYR A 499 -0.26 6.44 -18.92
CA TYR A 499 -1.26 7.36 -19.50
C TYR A 499 -1.10 7.61 -21.00
N ASN A 500 0.15 7.84 -21.38
CA ASN A 500 0.76 8.10 -22.67
C ASN A 500 1.04 6.83 -23.50
N CYS A 501 0.34 5.72 -23.23
CA CYS A 501 0.51 4.46 -23.96
C CYS A 501 -0.81 3.80 -24.42
N ASP A 502 -0.84 3.43 -25.69
CA ASP A 502 -1.97 2.79 -26.39
C ASP A 502 -1.72 1.31 -26.74
N THR A 503 -0.48 0.84 -26.56
CA THR A 503 0.01 -0.44 -27.09
C THR A 503 0.90 -1.19 -26.10
N GLN A 504 0.94 -2.51 -26.27
CA GLN A 504 1.71 -3.44 -25.44
C GLN A 504 3.23 -3.13 -25.49
N GLU A 505 3.75 -2.76 -26.67
CA GLU A 505 5.15 -2.35 -26.84
C GLU A 505 5.45 -1.03 -26.12
N CYS A 506 4.55 -0.05 -26.17
CA CYS A 506 4.71 1.25 -25.51
C CYS A 506 4.85 1.08 -23.99
N THR A 507 3.86 0.49 -23.34
CA THR A 507 3.83 0.41 -21.86
C THR A 507 4.95 -0.48 -21.31
N THR A 508 5.39 -1.49 -22.08
CA THR A 508 6.58 -2.30 -21.74
C THR A 508 7.87 -1.50 -21.81
N LYS A 509 8.03 -0.64 -22.83
CA LYS A 509 9.24 0.20 -22.95
C LYS A 509 9.32 1.28 -21.88
N GLU A 510 8.21 1.89 -21.53
CA GLU A 510 8.17 2.90 -20.46
C GLU A 510 8.45 2.28 -19.09
N TRP A 511 7.91 1.09 -18.81
CA TRP A 511 8.24 0.30 -17.61
C TRP A 511 9.74 -0.01 -17.49
N ILE A 512 10.38 -0.41 -18.59
CA ILE A 512 11.83 -0.70 -18.63
C ILE A 512 12.69 0.57 -18.53
N ALA A 513 12.19 1.73 -18.98
CA ALA A 513 12.94 2.98 -19.03
C ALA A 513 12.79 3.87 -17.77
N THR A 514 11.63 3.82 -17.11
CA THR A 514 11.28 4.69 -15.97
C THR A 514 11.32 3.96 -14.62
N SER A 515 11.18 2.63 -14.64
CA SER A 515 11.08 1.77 -13.45
C SER A 515 12.17 0.68 -13.50
N ALA A 516 12.24 -0.19 -12.50
CA ALA A 516 13.12 -1.37 -12.51
C ALA A 516 12.59 -2.51 -13.43
N GLY A 517 11.86 -2.17 -14.50
CA GLY A 517 11.20 -3.12 -15.38
C GLY A 517 12.18 -3.96 -16.19
N SER A 518 11.88 -5.24 -16.39
CA SER A 518 12.71 -6.14 -17.20
C SER A 518 11.92 -7.29 -17.82
N GLY A 519 12.37 -7.73 -19.01
CA GLY A 519 11.70 -8.79 -19.78
C GLY A 519 10.80 -8.23 -20.88
N ASP A 520 9.60 -8.79 -20.98
CA ASP A 520 8.61 -8.53 -22.03
C ASP A 520 7.25 -8.09 -21.44
N PHE A 521 6.23 -7.92 -22.29
CA PHE A 521 4.89 -7.59 -21.81
C PHE A 521 4.28 -8.70 -20.93
N THR A 522 4.63 -9.97 -21.14
CA THR A 522 4.26 -11.06 -20.21
C THR A 522 4.87 -10.85 -18.83
N SER A 523 6.10 -10.35 -18.76
CA SER A 523 6.82 -10.03 -17.51
C SER A 523 6.14 -8.85 -16.78
N LEU A 524 5.80 -7.78 -17.52
CA LEU A 524 5.00 -6.66 -17.00
C LEU A 524 3.63 -7.11 -16.47
N LEU A 525 2.92 -7.98 -17.20
CA LEU A 525 1.63 -8.51 -16.75
C LEU A 525 1.74 -9.45 -15.53
N ASN A 526 2.88 -10.11 -15.32
CA ASN A 526 3.14 -10.87 -14.10
C ASN A 526 3.31 -9.95 -12.89
N ASP A 527 4.12 -8.89 -13.01
CA ASP A 527 4.28 -7.83 -12.00
C ASP A 527 2.94 -7.15 -11.70
N ALA A 528 2.22 -6.71 -12.75
CA ALA A 528 0.90 -6.11 -12.58
C ALA A 528 -0.07 -7.06 -11.86
N ARG A 529 -0.03 -8.38 -12.15
CA ARG A 529 -0.84 -9.37 -11.45
C ARG A 529 -0.49 -9.47 -9.97
N THR A 530 0.77 -9.70 -9.62
CA THR A 530 1.18 -9.87 -8.22
C THR A 530 0.93 -8.60 -7.41
N THR A 531 1.29 -7.44 -7.95
CA THR A 531 1.18 -6.13 -7.28
C THR A 531 -0.27 -5.71 -7.08
N ASN A 532 -1.15 -5.81 -8.09
CA ASN A 532 -2.51 -5.27 -7.98
C ASN A 532 -3.52 -6.27 -7.38
N SER A 533 -3.38 -7.57 -7.64
CA SER A 533 -4.23 -8.57 -6.97
C SER A 533 -3.99 -8.63 -5.46
N ARG A 534 -2.81 -8.22 -4.99
CA ARG A 534 -2.51 -8.06 -3.56
C ARG A 534 -3.41 -7.03 -2.88
N TYR A 535 -3.61 -5.85 -3.47
CA TYR A 535 -4.50 -4.83 -2.90
C TYR A 535 -5.95 -5.32 -2.85
N LEU A 536 -6.39 -5.98 -3.93
CA LEU A 536 -7.71 -6.61 -4.04
C LEU A 536 -7.93 -7.69 -2.96
N LEU A 537 -6.93 -8.54 -2.70
CA LEU A 537 -6.96 -9.53 -1.61
C LEU A 537 -6.91 -8.86 -0.23
N GLY A 538 -6.13 -7.79 -0.06
CA GLY A 538 -6.12 -6.93 1.14
C GLY A 538 -7.42 -6.15 1.38
N LEU A 539 -8.42 -6.29 0.49
CA LEU A 539 -9.73 -5.63 0.53
C LEU A 539 -9.67 -4.09 0.41
N HIS A 540 -8.62 -3.57 -0.22
CA HIS A 540 -8.52 -2.15 -0.57
C HIS A 540 -9.61 -1.76 -1.59
N PRO A 541 -10.47 -0.77 -1.29
CA PRO A 541 -11.55 -0.34 -2.17
C PRO A 541 -11.15 0.79 -3.13
N ASP A 542 -9.93 1.31 -2.97
CA ASP A 542 -9.21 2.28 -3.80
C ASP A 542 -9.42 2.02 -5.31
N PRO A 543 -9.80 3.04 -6.12
CA PRO A 543 -9.85 2.89 -7.57
C PRO A 543 -8.47 2.70 -8.22
N TYR A 544 -8.47 2.30 -9.49
CA TYR A 544 -7.29 2.17 -10.34
C TYR A 544 -7.31 3.19 -11.47
N MET A 545 -6.17 3.82 -11.74
CA MET A 545 -5.96 4.87 -12.73
C MET A 545 -5.56 4.29 -14.11
N PHE A 546 -6.28 4.71 -15.13
CA PHE A 546 -6.03 4.51 -16.57
C PHE A 546 -6.40 5.81 -17.32
N HIS A 547 -6.07 5.92 -18.60
CA HIS A 547 -6.33 7.11 -19.44
C HIS A 547 -6.84 6.70 -20.83
N GLN A 548 -7.43 7.62 -21.59
CA GLN A 548 -8.14 7.32 -22.85
C GLN A 548 -7.36 6.47 -23.86
N ALA A 549 -6.04 6.66 -23.95
CA ALA A 549 -5.17 5.88 -24.84
C ALA A 549 -5.16 4.38 -24.52
N ASN A 550 -5.29 4.01 -23.23
CA ASN A 550 -5.32 2.62 -22.77
C ASN A 550 -6.56 1.85 -23.26
N LEU A 551 -7.53 2.52 -23.90
CA LEU A 551 -8.73 1.95 -24.50
C LEU A 551 -8.58 1.56 -25.98
N ARG A 552 -7.45 1.87 -26.64
CA ARG A 552 -7.23 1.55 -28.07
C ARG A 552 -7.38 0.04 -28.33
N SER A 553 -8.21 -0.32 -29.31
CA SER A 553 -8.62 -1.70 -29.59
C SER A 553 -8.74 -1.98 -31.09
N GLY A 554 -8.78 -3.25 -31.49
CA GLY A 554 -9.12 -3.66 -32.86
C GLY A 554 -8.07 -3.37 -33.95
N ASP A 555 -7.13 -2.46 -33.72
CA ASP A 555 -5.96 -2.21 -34.57
C ASP A 555 -4.61 -2.32 -33.81
N VAL A 556 -4.66 -2.88 -32.60
CA VAL A 556 -3.50 -3.30 -31.77
C VAL A 556 -3.16 -4.77 -32.00
N ASP A 557 -2.02 -5.23 -31.47
CA ASP A 557 -1.60 -6.63 -31.58
C ASP A 557 -2.56 -7.63 -30.90
N THR A 558 -2.64 -8.84 -31.44
CA THR A 558 -3.48 -9.92 -30.88
C THR A 558 -2.77 -10.61 -29.71
N ILE A 559 -3.40 -10.57 -28.54
CA ILE A 559 -2.94 -11.23 -27.31
C ILE A 559 -3.91 -12.35 -26.89
N THR A 560 -3.46 -13.26 -26.02
CA THR A 560 -4.31 -14.21 -25.29
C THR A 560 -4.13 -14.03 -23.79
N VAL A 561 -5.21 -13.69 -23.08
CA VAL A 561 -5.25 -13.52 -21.62
C VAL A 561 -6.15 -14.61 -21.05
N GLY A 562 -5.53 -15.74 -20.69
CA GLY A 562 -6.21 -16.94 -20.18
C GLY A 562 -7.23 -17.49 -21.17
N THR A 563 -8.52 -17.22 -20.93
CA THR A 563 -9.62 -17.66 -21.81
C THR A 563 -9.92 -16.75 -23.00
N GLN A 564 -9.44 -15.50 -22.99
CA GLN A 564 -9.76 -14.50 -24.01
C GLN A 564 -8.62 -14.35 -25.02
N THR A 565 -8.96 -14.21 -26.31
CA THR A 565 -7.99 -13.96 -27.40
C THR A 565 -8.55 -12.91 -28.35
N GLY A 566 -7.78 -11.86 -28.62
CA GLY A 566 -8.18 -10.78 -29.52
C GLY A 566 -7.23 -9.58 -29.51
N GLN A 567 -7.60 -8.55 -30.26
CA GLN A 567 -6.92 -7.25 -30.31
C GLN A 567 -7.47 -6.36 -29.19
N LEU A 568 -7.20 -6.79 -27.95
CA LEU A 568 -7.72 -6.21 -26.71
C LEU A 568 -6.98 -4.93 -26.33
N ALA A 569 -7.70 -3.97 -25.75
CA ALA A 569 -7.13 -2.76 -25.19
C ALA A 569 -6.33 -3.03 -23.90
N LEU A 570 -5.41 -2.14 -23.52
CA LEU A 570 -4.55 -2.33 -22.34
C LEU A 570 -5.36 -2.48 -21.05
N ILE A 571 -6.43 -1.68 -20.86
CA ILE A 571 -7.32 -1.85 -19.70
C ILE A 571 -8.01 -3.22 -19.69
N GLN A 572 -8.41 -3.73 -20.86
CA GLN A 572 -9.07 -5.03 -20.98
C GLN A 572 -8.10 -6.15 -20.58
N ILE A 573 -6.86 -6.07 -21.08
CA ILE A 573 -5.78 -7.02 -20.76
C ILE A 573 -5.49 -7.04 -19.25
N TRP A 574 -5.38 -5.86 -18.62
CA TRP A 574 -5.13 -5.76 -17.18
C TRP A 574 -6.31 -6.29 -16.35
N VAL A 575 -7.56 -5.91 -16.68
CA VAL A 575 -8.75 -6.34 -15.95
C VAL A 575 -9.01 -7.83 -16.11
N GLU A 576 -8.82 -8.40 -17.31
CA GLU A 576 -8.84 -9.85 -17.52
C GLU A 576 -7.78 -10.55 -16.66
N THR A 577 -6.57 -9.98 -16.56
CA THR A 577 -5.48 -10.55 -15.75
C THR A 577 -5.81 -10.55 -14.26
N MET A 578 -6.32 -9.44 -13.71
CA MET A 578 -6.70 -9.36 -12.29
C MET A 578 -7.91 -10.25 -11.98
N THR A 579 -8.97 -10.16 -12.78
CA THR A 579 -10.20 -10.92 -12.52
C THR A 579 -9.99 -12.42 -12.70
N GLN A 580 -9.21 -12.87 -13.69
CA GLN A 580 -8.91 -14.30 -13.85
C GLN A 580 -7.98 -14.83 -12.73
N GLU A 581 -7.08 -14.02 -12.16
CA GLU A 581 -6.29 -14.42 -10.97
C GLU A 581 -7.14 -14.51 -9.70
N LEU A 582 -7.93 -13.48 -9.39
CA LEU A 582 -8.85 -13.52 -8.25
C LEU A 582 -9.87 -14.68 -8.38
N ASN A 583 -10.29 -15.01 -9.61
CA ASN A 583 -11.13 -16.18 -9.92
C ASN A 583 -10.38 -17.52 -9.90
N ARG A 584 -9.04 -17.54 -9.96
CA ARG A 584 -8.22 -18.73 -9.75
C ARG A 584 -8.10 -19.05 -8.26
N LEU A 585 -8.03 -18.01 -7.43
CA LEU A 585 -7.84 -18.09 -5.98
C LEU A 585 -9.15 -18.16 -5.18
N THR A 586 -10.24 -17.56 -5.66
CA THR A 586 -11.47 -17.33 -4.87
C THR A 586 -12.76 -17.52 -5.70
N ASN A 587 -13.92 -17.50 -5.03
CA ASN A 587 -15.26 -17.35 -5.64
C ASN A 587 -15.90 -15.97 -5.35
N TRP A 588 -15.11 -14.91 -5.12
CA TRP A 588 -15.65 -13.63 -4.63
C TRP A 588 -16.26 -12.79 -5.77
N PRO A 589 -17.49 -12.27 -5.62
CA PRO A 589 -18.06 -11.32 -6.58
C PRO A 589 -17.31 -9.98 -6.58
N PHE A 590 -17.18 -9.37 -7.75
CA PHE A 590 -16.55 -8.04 -7.93
C PHE A 590 -17.65 -6.98 -8.06
N PHE A 591 -17.41 -5.79 -7.49
CA PHE A 591 -18.33 -4.66 -7.58
C PHE A 591 -17.59 -3.40 -8.04
N SER A 592 -18.18 -2.64 -8.97
CA SER A 592 -17.74 -1.29 -9.26
C SER A 592 -18.69 -0.26 -8.62
N MET A 593 -18.11 0.82 -8.14
CA MET A 593 -18.76 2.02 -7.62
C MET A 593 -18.32 3.21 -8.48
N LYS A 594 -19.25 4.14 -8.75
CA LYS A 594 -18.91 5.43 -9.35
C LYS A 594 -18.25 6.33 -8.30
N HIS A 595 -17.44 7.30 -8.72
CA HIS A 595 -16.62 8.18 -7.87
C HIS A 595 -17.37 8.74 -6.63
N ASP A 596 -18.57 9.28 -6.80
CA ASP A 596 -19.39 9.80 -5.68
C ASP A 596 -19.70 8.72 -4.61
N ASP A 597 -19.90 7.47 -5.04
CA ASP A 597 -20.32 6.36 -4.18
C ASP A 597 -19.13 5.72 -3.45
N ILE A 598 -17.96 5.64 -4.10
CA ILE A 598 -16.71 5.23 -3.44
C ILE A 598 -16.20 6.32 -2.49
N GLY A 599 -16.38 7.61 -2.82
CA GLY A 599 -16.14 8.72 -1.91
C GLY A 599 -16.99 8.64 -0.65
N GLN A 600 -18.30 8.38 -0.79
CA GLN A 600 -19.18 8.15 0.35
C GLN A 600 -18.82 6.87 1.12
N TYR A 601 -18.43 5.78 0.45
CA TYR A 601 -17.98 4.54 1.10
C TYR A 601 -16.77 4.78 2.02
N PHE A 602 -15.81 5.60 1.59
CA PHE A 602 -14.63 5.96 2.39
C PHE A 602 -15.00 6.79 3.63
N LEU A 603 -15.93 7.75 3.50
CA LEU A 603 -16.46 8.49 4.65
C LEU A 603 -17.31 7.61 5.58
N ASP A 604 -18.12 6.71 5.03
CA ASP A 604 -18.91 5.74 5.79
C ASP A 604 -18.01 4.77 6.56
N ARG A 605 -16.86 4.38 6.00
CA ARG A 605 -15.86 3.56 6.69
C ARG A 605 -15.24 4.30 7.88
N MET A 606 -14.79 5.54 7.69
CA MET A 606 -14.25 6.36 8.78
C MET A 606 -15.30 6.63 9.87
N THR A 607 -16.56 6.83 9.47
CA THR A 607 -17.70 7.04 10.37
C THR A 607 -18.07 5.77 11.15
N LEU A 608 -18.03 4.60 10.48
CA LEU A 608 -18.31 3.31 11.10
C LEU A 608 -17.28 2.97 12.18
N ASP A 609 -15.99 3.09 11.86
CA ASP A 609 -14.92 2.74 12.80
C ASP A 609 -14.95 3.66 14.03
N ALA A 610 -15.27 4.95 13.85
CA ALA A 610 -15.49 5.92 14.94
C ALA A 610 -16.72 5.64 15.81
N CYS A 611 -17.63 4.74 15.41
CA CYS A 611 -18.71 4.24 16.26
C CYS A 611 -18.25 3.08 17.19
N GLU A 612 -17.02 2.59 17.06
CA GLU A 612 -16.47 1.45 17.83
C GLU A 612 -17.39 0.20 17.81
N PRO A 613 -17.77 -0.31 16.62
CA PRO A 613 -18.69 -1.43 16.50
C PRO A 613 -18.05 -2.71 17.03
N ASN A 614 -18.80 -3.47 17.83
CA ASN A 614 -18.36 -4.76 18.37
C ASN A 614 -19.53 -5.74 18.48
N LEU A 615 -19.23 -7.01 18.72
CA LEU A 615 -20.17 -8.12 18.77
C LEU A 615 -19.83 -9.02 19.96
N THR A 616 -20.85 -9.38 20.74
CA THR A 616 -20.73 -10.39 21.78
C THR A 616 -21.36 -11.69 21.31
N TYR A 617 -20.58 -12.77 21.29
CA TYR A 617 -21.06 -14.13 21.11
C TYR A 617 -21.79 -14.61 22.38
N ASN A 618 -23.06 -15.00 22.26
CA ASN A 618 -23.85 -15.54 23.37
C ASN A 618 -23.93 -17.07 23.24
N TYR A 619 -23.45 -17.79 24.25
CA TYR A 619 -23.31 -19.24 24.20
C TYR A 619 -24.55 -19.97 24.75
N SER A 620 -24.67 -21.26 24.44
CA SER A 620 -25.55 -22.19 25.16
C SER A 620 -25.12 -22.35 26.62
N ASP A 621 -26.05 -22.78 27.49
CA ASP A 621 -25.80 -22.96 28.93
C ASP A 621 -24.63 -23.93 29.24
N ASP A 622 -24.33 -24.86 28.33
CA ASP A 622 -23.22 -25.82 28.42
C ASP A 622 -21.89 -25.32 27.83
N GLY A 623 -21.85 -24.10 27.30
CA GLY A 623 -20.67 -23.48 26.69
C GLY A 623 -20.24 -24.09 25.34
N LYS A 624 -21.02 -25.00 24.74
CA LYS A 624 -20.55 -25.77 23.56
C LYS A 624 -20.87 -25.15 22.21
N SER A 625 -21.83 -24.24 22.12
CA SER A 625 -22.23 -23.60 20.86
C SER A 625 -22.62 -22.14 21.05
N ILE A 626 -22.30 -21.29 20.08
CA ILE A 626 -22.85 -19.93 19.98
C ILE A 626 -24.29 -20.06 19.46
N THR A 627 -25.24 -19.42 20.13
CA THR A 627 -26.68 -19.51 19.82
C THR A 627 -27.29 -18.20 19.34
N SER A 628 -26.73 -17.07 19.79
CA SER A 628 -27.05 -15.73 19.32
C SER A 628 -25.81 -14.84 19.39
N VAL A 629 -25.90 -13.66 18.79
CA VAL A 629 -24.89 -12.60 18.91
C VAL A 629 -25.56 -11.29 19.26
N THR A 630 -24.90 -10.44 20.03
CA THR A 630 -25.39 -9.09 20.38
C THR A 630 -24.42 -8.05 19.83
N VAL A 631 -24.91 -7.21 18.91
CA VAL A 631 -24.16 -6.12 18.27
C VAL A 631 -24.28 -4.86 19.11
N SER A 632 -23.17 -4.17 19.30
CA SER A 632 -23.07 -2.91 20.04
C SER A 632 -22.16 -1.92 19.31
N THR A 633 -22.34 -0.64 19.62
CA THR A 633 -21.42 0.47 19.29
C THR A 633 -21.27 1.31 20.55
N THR A 634 -20.36 2.29 20.56
CA THR A 634 -20.34 3.29 21.63
C THR A 634 -21.69 4.03 21.70
N SER A 635 -22.26 4.08 22.90
CA SER A 635 -23.66 4.47 23.20
C SER A 635 -24.77 3.67 22.47
N ASN A 636 -24.45 2.57 21.79
CA ASN A 636 -25.32 1.81 20.89
C ASN A 636 -25.98 2.65 19.77
N THR A 637 -25.34 3.74 19.37
CA THR A 637 -25.72 4.60 18.24
C THR A 637 -24.68 4.53 17.13
N CYS A 638 -25.09 4.64 15.87
CA CYS A 638 -24.21 4.99 14.75
C CYS A 638 -25.04 5.62 13.63
N SER A 639 -24.47 6.57 12.88
CA SER A 639 -25.12 7.20 11.73
C SER A 639 -25.12 6.31 10.48
N VAL A 640 -24.20 5.35 10.41
CA VAL A 640 -24.10 4.33 9.36
C VAL A 640 -24.46 2.94 9.91
N ASN A 641 -24.88 2.02 9.03
CA ASN A 641 -25.26 0.66 9.44
C ASN A 641 -24.01 -0.19 9.72
N VAL A 642 -23.97 -0.87 10.87
CA VAL A 642 -22.90 -1.78 11.23
C VAL A 642 -23.01 -3.08 10.42
N PRO A 643 -22.03 -3.44 9.58
CA PRO A 643 -22.02 -4.72 8.89
C PRO A 643 -21.71 -5.85 9.86
N VAL A 644 -22.47 -6.94 9.76
CA VAL A 644 -22.25 -8.16 10.56
C VAL A 644 -22.33 -9.37 9.65
N THR A 645 -21.24 -10.11 9.56
CA THR A 645 -21.11 -11.31 8.72
C THR A 645 -21.49 -12.57 9.50
N PHE A 646 -22.28 -13.46 8.88
CA PHE A 646 -22.74 -14.71 9.47
C PHE A 646 -22.41 -15.93 8.59
N PRO A 647 -22.11 -17.10 9.19
CA PRO A 647 -21.85 -18.35 8.48
C PRO A 647 -23.15 -19.10 8.08
N GLY A 648 -24.30 -18.47 8.27
CA GLY A 648 -25.64 -19.04 8.06
C GLY A 648 -26.72 -17.97 8.26
N THR A 649 -27.99 -18.38 8.30
CA THR A 649 -29.10 -17.45 8.54
C THR A 649 -29.20 -17.03 10.01
N ALA A 650 -29.67 -15.81 10.24
CA ALA A 650 -29.98 -15.28 11.56
C ALA A 650 -31.33 -14.54 11.58
N THR A 651 -31.84 -14.23 12.76
CA THR A 651 -33.12 -13.54 12.98
C THR A 651 -32.97 -12.48 14.06
N THR A 652 -33.52 -11.29 13.82
CA THR A 652 -33.54 -10.17 14.78
C THR A 652 -34.88 -9.45 14.71
N THR A 653 -35.17 -8.61 15.70
CA THR A 653 -36.30 -7.66 15.70
C THR A 653 -35.93 -6.30 15.12
N ALA A 654 -34.65 -6.02 14.87
CA ALA A 654 -34.20 -4.79 14.21
C ALA A 654 -34.49 -4.79 12.70
N SER A 655 -34.64 -3.61 12.10
CA SER A 655 -34.90 -3.42 10.68
C SER A 655 -33.62 -3.50 9.83
N ALA A 656 -32.78 -4.51 10.07
CA ALA A 656 -31.53 -4.73 9.34
C ALA A 656 -31.78 -5.26 7.93
N THR A 657 -31.02 -4.77 6.95
CA THR A 657 -31.08 -5.27 5.56
C THR A 657 -30.08 -6.40 5.34
N GLN A 658 -30.47 -7.39 4.52
CA GLN A 658 -29.64 -8.55 4.19
C GLN A 658 -28.90 -8.33 2.87
N ASP A 659 -27.64 -8.76 2.86
CA ASP A 659 -26.73 -8.73 1.72
C ASP A 659 -26.11 -10.13 1.56
N LYS A 660 -26.40 -10.77 0.44
CA LYS A 660 -25.95 -12.13 0.09
C LYS A 660 -25.79 -12.22 -1.42
N VAL A 661 -24.57 -12.03 -1.89
CA VAL A 661 -24.23 -12.09 -3.32
C VAL A 661 -23.44 -13.37 -3.58
N GLY A 662 -23.88 -14.15 -4.58
CA GLY A 662 -23.24 -15.42 -4.95
C GLY A 662 -22.97 -16.34 -3.75
N ASP A 663 -21.72 -16.77 -3.62
CA ASP A 663 -21.27 -17.64 -2.52
C ASP A 663 -20.95 -16.88 -1.22
N GLU A 664 -20.91 -15.53 -1.19
CA GLU A 664 -20.45 -14.76 -0.02
C GLU A 664 -21.20 -15.10 1.28
N PRO A 665 -20.56 -15.06 2.46
CA PRO A 665 -21.28 -15.22 3.72
C PRO A 665 -22.36 -14.14 3.86
N LEU A 666 -23.42 -14.43 4.62
CA LEU A 666 -24.57 -13.54 4.73
C LEU A 666 -24.22 -12.34 5.61
N ILE A 667 -24.29 -11.14 5.05
CA ILE A 667 -24.05 -9.88 5.75
C ILE A 667 -25.41 -9.27 6.14
N TYR A 668 -25.51 -8.77 7.37
CA TYR A 668 -26.61 -7.92 7.81
C TYR A 668 -26.09 -6.52 8.09
N TRP A 669 -26.70 -5.53 7.45
CA TRP A 669 -26.43 -4.12 7.70
C TRP A 669 -27.34 -3.65 8.84
N THR A 670 -26.75 -3.47 10.02
CA THR A 670 -27.45 -3.33 11.30
C THR A 670 -27.58 -1.85 11.71
N PRO A 671 -28.79 -1.27 11.76
CA PRO A 671 -28.99 0.08 12.27
C PRO A 671 -28.84 0.13 13.80
N MET A 672 -28.09 1.11 14.31
CA MET A 672 -27.79 1.28 15.73
C MET A 672 -28.39 2.59 16.25
N SER A 673 -29.44 2.50 17.08
CA SER A 673 -30.33 3.63 17.42
C SER A 673 -30.57 3.84 18.92
N GLY A 674 -29.54 3.57 19.74
CA GLY A 674 -29.56 3.75 21.20
C GLY A 674 -29.88 2.48 21.98
N SER A 675 -29.76 1.30 21.36
CA SER A 675 -29.90 -0.02 22.00
C SER A 675 -29.16 -1.08 21.20
N SER A 676 -28.58 -2.06 21.88
CA SER A 676 -27.86 -3.17 21.25
C SER A 676 -28.80 -4.10 20.48
N VAL A 677 -28.32 -4.64 19.36
CA VAL A 677 -29.13 -5.49 18.47
C VAL A 677 -28.71 -6.95 18.60
N THR A 678 -29.61 -7.79 19.13
CA THR A 678 -29.38 -9.24 19.21
C THR A 678 -29.92 -9.96 17.97
N TYR A 679 -29.14 -10.92 17.47
CA TYR A 679 -29.47 -11.84 16.40
C TYR A 679 -29.44 -13.29 16.92
N THR A 680 -30.57 -13.99 16.83
CA THR A 680 -30.63 -15.45 17.09
C THR A 680 -30.25 -16.20 15.82
N LEU A 681 -29.29 -17.13 15.93
CA LEU A 681 -28.79 -17.92 14.81
C LEU A 681 -29.81 -18.99 14.41
N GLY A 682 -30.03 -19.19 13.10
CA GLY A 682 -30.90 -20.25 12.58
C GLY A 682 -30.36 -21.65 12.81
N SER A 683 -29.03 -21.78 12.89
CA SER A 683 -28.28 -22.95 13.35
C SER A 683 -27.22 -22.49 14.33
N ALA A 684 -27.11 -23.12 15.50
CA ALA A 684 -26.08 -22.80 16.48
C ALA A 684 -24.68 -23.19 15.94
N VAL A 685 -23.68 -22.35 16.17
CA VAL A 685 -22.30 -22.57 15.70
C VAL A 685 -21.52 -23.32 16.77
N THR A 686 -21.13 -24.56 16.50
CA THR A 686 -20.38 -25.41 17.44
C THR A 686 -18.99 -24.81 17.75
N VAL A 687 -18.70 -24.69 19.04
CA VAL A 687 -17.44 -24.21 19.58
C VAL A 687 -16.55 -25.37 20.00
N MET A 688 -17.12 -26.33 20.74
CA MET A 688 -16.44 -27.49 21.33
C MET A 688 -16.82 -28.80 20.63
N VAL A 689 -15.83 -29.49 20.06
CA VAL A 689 -16.02 -30.84 19.51
C VAL A 689 -15.77 -31.87 20.62
N ASN A 690 -16.80 -32.64 20.98
CA ASN A 690 -16.64 -33.77 21.90
C ASN A 690 -15.62 -34.79 21.33
N LEU A 691 -14.48 -34.98 21.99
CA LEU A 691 -13.61 -36.15 21.79
C LEU A 691 -14.20 -37.42 22.46
N THR A 692 -15.48 -37.70 22.21
CA THR A 692 -16.09 -38.98 22.53
C THR A 692 -15.77 -39.98 21.43
N ALA A 693 -14.59 -40.61 21.52
CA ALA A 693 -14.35 -41.84 20.78
C ALA A 693 -15.42 -42.87 21.19
N GLU A 694 -16.10 -43.48 20.21
CA GLU A 694 -17.11 -44.53 20.47
C GLU A 694 -16.45 -45.85 20.86
N SER A 695 -15.84 -45.88 22.05
CA SER A 695 -15.55 -47.14 22.73
C SER A 695 -16.88 -47.79 23.12
N HIS A 696 -17.35 -48.75 22.32
CA HIS A 696 -18.41 -49.69 22.69
C HIS A 696 -17.96 -50.48 23.93
N LEU A 697 -18.28 -49.97 25.11
CA LEU A 697 -18.10 -50.64 26.39
C LEU A 697 -19.44 -51.20 26.85
N ASP A 698 -19.69 -52.47 26.52
CA ASP A 698 -20.77 -53.25 27.12
C ASP A 698 -20.66 -53.21 28.65
N THR A 699 -21.79 -52.97 29.31
CA THR A 699 -21.84 -52.84 30.77
C THR A 699 -21.51 -54.15 31.47
N ILE A 700 -20.27 -54.28 31.95
CA ILE A 700 -19.86 -55.32 32.90
C ILE A 700 -19.55 -54.67 34.25
N SER A 701 -20.46 -54.84 35.20
CA SER A 701 -20.30 -54.42 36.60
C SER A 701 -19.28 -55.31 37.31
N VAL A 702 -18.17 -54.74 37.79
CA VAL A 702 -17.26 -55.41 38.74
C VAL A 702 -16.96 -54.50 39.94
N THR A 703 -17.12 -55.05 41.13
CA THR A 703 -16.94 -54.36 42.42
C THR A 703 -15.46 -54.14 42.77
N SER A 704 -15.14 -53.01 43.39
CA SER A 704 -13.79 -52.62 43.80
C SER A 704 -13.13 -53.61 44.77
N TYR A 705 -11.85 -53.95 44.54
CA TYR A 705 -10.94 -54.48 45.56
C TYR A 705 -9.48 -54.06 45.29
N PHE A 706 -8.71 -53.86 46.36
CA PHE A 706 -7.27 -53.55 46.33
C PHE A 706 -6.41 -54.77 45.96
N CYS A 707 -5.29 -54.57 45.25
CA CYS A 707 -3.93 -54.62 45.85
C CYS A 707 -2.82 -54.18 44.86
N LEU A 708 -1.59 -54.02 45.35
CA LEU A 708 -0.38 -53.71 44.56
C LEU A 708 0.28 -54.99 43.99
N HIS A 709 1.10 -54.86 42.93
CA HIS A 709 2.50 -55.34 42.86
C HIS A 709 3.21 -54.94 41.53
N GLU A 710 4.14 -53.97 41.64
CA GLU A 710 5.58 -53.98 41.25
C GLU A 710 6.19 -54.87 40.10
N PHE A 711 7.31 -54.35 39.56
CA PHE A 711 8.42 -54.98 38.78
C PHE A 711 8.36 -55.23 37.24
N THR A 712 8.84 -54.22 36.51
CA THR A 712 9.95 -54.22 35.49
C THR A 712 9.98 -55.10 34.21
N VAL A 713 10.07 -54.38 33.07
CA VAL A 713 11.16 -54.39 32.05
C VAL A 713 11.70 -55.72 31.49
N THR A 714 11.59 -55.90 30.16
CA THR A 714 12.74 -56.25 29.29
C THR A 714 12.50 -55.86 27.83
N MET A 715 13.56 -55.54 27.07
CA MET A 715 13.55 -55.30 25.62
C MET A 715 14.10 -56.52 24.84
N VAL A 716 13.79 -56.62 23.54
CA VAL A 716 14.69 -56.89 22.38
C VAL A 716 13.93 -57.52 21.17
N PRO A 717 14.15 -57.06 19.91
CA PRO A 717 13.56 -57.62 18.66
C PRO A 717 14.54 -58.63 17.99
N PRO A 718 14.56 -58.93 16.66
CA PRO A 718 13.62 -58.71 15.54
C PRO A 718 13.30 -59.98 14.70
N ALA A 719 12.52 -59.86 13.61
CA ALA A 719 12.42 -60.85 12.53
C ALA A 719 11.96 -60.21 11.19
N ASN A 720 12.28 -60.85 10.04
CA ASN A 720 12.06 -60.33 8.69
C ASN A 720 10.86 -60.98 7.95
N GLU A 721 10.39 -60.32 6.88
CA GLU A 721 9.87 -60.78 5.55
C GLU A 721 9.58 -62.28 5.25
N PRO A 722 8.66 -62.63 4.30
CA PRO A 722 8.63 -62.06 2.92
C PRO A 722 7.24 -61.96 2.21
N GLU A 723 7.29 -61.60 0.91
CA GLU A 723 6.18 -61.41 -0.05
C GLU A 723 5.24 -62.61 -0.30
N ALA A 724 4.05 -62.33 -0.86
CA ALA A 724 3.27 -63.25 -1.70
C ALA A 724 2.44 -62.50 -2.78
N GLN A 725 2.15 -63.14 -3.92
CA GLN A 725 1.59 -62.50 -5.13
C GLN A 725 0.43 -63.32 -5.77
N ARG A 726 -0.51 -62.64 -6.47
CA ARG A 726 -1.62 -63.18 -7.33
C ARG A 726 -2.85 -63.70 -6.55
N SER A 727 -4.08 -63.76 -7.07
CA SER A 727 -4.55 -63.90 -8.47
C SER A 727 -6.01 -63.39 -8.71
N TYR A 728 -6.43 -63.33 -9.99
CA TYR A 728 -7.78 -62.97 -10.49
C TYR A 728 -8.84 -64.10 -10.41
N HIS A 729 -10.15 -63.77 -10.37
CA HIS A 729 -11.21 -64.15 -11.35
C HIS A 729 -12.65 -63.74 -10.90
N HIS A 730 -13.71 -63.99 -11.68
CA HIS A 730 -14.25 -63.07 -12.72
C HIS A 730 -15.51 -63.65 -13.44
N GLN A 731 -16.67 -62.97 -13.40
CA GLN A 731 -17.88 -63.21 -14.23
C GLN A 731 -18.57 -61.85 -14.57
N PHE A 732 -18.94 -61.45 -15.81
CA PHE A 732 -19.85 -61.97 -16.86
C PHE A 732 -21.36 -61.66 -16.60
N GLU A 733 -22.25 -61.23 -17.54
CA GLU A 733 -22.22 -60.76 -18.98
C GLU A 733 -23.59 -60.02 -19.28
N GLN A 734 -23.93 -59.23 -20.32
CA GLN A 734 -23.29 -58.70 -21.57
C GLN A 734 -23.78 -57.24 -21.89
N ARG A 735 -24.65 -56.81 -22.84
CA ARG A 735 -25.36 -57.40 -24.02
C ARG A 735 -25.67 -56.43 -25.22
N ARG A 736 -24.71 -55.59 -25.63
CA ARG A 736 -24.62 -54.88 -26.96
C ARG A 736 -25.49 -53.61 -27.12
N LYS A 737 -25.16 -52.59 -27.94
CA LYS A 737 -24.46 -52.45 -29.26
C LYS A 737 -23.75 -51.05 -29.31
N ARG A 738 -22.93 -50.55 -30.26
CA ARG A 738 -22.15 -50.95 -31.48
C ARG A 738 -21.13 -49.78 -31.73
N GLN A 739 -19.85 -49.96 -32.11
CA GLN A 739 -19.26 -50.04 -33.48
C GLN A 739 -19.75 -49.03 -34.54
N ARG A 740 -18.89 -48.37 -35.37
CA ARG A 740 -17.39 -48.26 -35.45
C ARG A 740 -16.98 -47.08 -36.39
N VAL A 741 -15.70 -46.71 -36.43
CA VAL A 741 -15.05 -45.52 -37.08
C VAL A 741 -13.59 -45.92 -37.50
N PRO A 742 -12.80 -45.25 -38.40
CA PRO A 742 -13.00 -44.10 -39.34
C PRO A 742 -12.71 -44.41 -40.84
N SER A 743 -12.63 -43.40 -41.74
CA SER A 743 -11.62 -43.23 -42.83
C SER A 743 -11.84 -41.94 -43.67
N SER A 744 -11.07 -41.70 -44.76
CA SER A 744 -10.73 -40.38 -45.31
C SER A 744 -10.85 -40.19 -46.86
N ASN A 745 -10.69 -38.93 -47.30
CA ASN A 745 -10.19 -38.41 -48.60
C ASN A 745 -11.09 -38.14 -49.85
N ASN A 746 -10.99 -36.87 -50.29
CA ASN A 746 -10.68 -36.35 -51.65
C ASN A 746 -11.72 -36.11 -52.77
N GLY A 747 -11.68 -34.87 -53.26
CA GLY A 747 -11.73 -34.47 -54.69
C GLY A 747 -12.95 -33.62 -55.10
N LEU A 748 -12.88 -32.67 -56.04
CA LEU A 748 -11.80 -32.01 -56.83
C LEU A 748 -12.40 -30.65 -57.33
N VAL A 749 -11.65 -29.58 -57.63
CA VAL A 749 -11.03 -29.23 -58.94
C VAL A 749 -10.37 -27.84 -58.79
N SER A 750 -9.33 -27.52 -59.58
CA SER A 750 -8.78 -26.15 -59.75
C SER A 750 -8.62 -25.78 -61.24
N PRO A 751 -8.38 -24.50 -61.58
CA PRO A 751 -7.25 -24.23 -62.48
C PRO A 751 -6.46 -22.92 -62.27
N GLN A 752 -5.13 -23.06 -62.22
CA GLN A 752 -4.09 -22.24 -62.91
C GLN A 752 -3.78 -20.77 -62.52
N LYS A 753 -2.54 -20.55 -62.02
CA LYS A 753 -1.37 -19.85 -62.66
C LYS A 753 -1.63 -18.49 -63.38
N ARG A 754 -0.81 -17.42 -63.24
CA ARG A 754 0.67 -17.27 -63.05
C ARG A 754 1.02 -15.84 -62.50
N PRO A 755 2.28 -15.51 -62.15
CA PRO A 755 2.65 -14.30 -61.38
C PRO A 755 3.31 -13.15 -62.18
N ARG A 756 3.54 -11.99 -61.52
CA ARG A 756 4.62 -11.03 -61.83
C ARG A 756 4.96 -10.08 -60.66
N ALA A 757 6.19 -9.57 -60.68
CA ALA A 757 6.78 -8.46 -59.91
C ALA A 757 7.99 -7.94 -60.75
N PRO A 758 8.79 -6.92 -60.34
CA PRO A 758 8.59 -5.81 -59.40
C PRO A 758 8.92 -4.45 -60.09
N LEU A 759 9.46 -3.48 -59.31
CA LEU A 759 10.21 -2.24 -59.67
C LEU A 759 9.41 -0.94 -59.84
N GLY A 760 9.96 0.13 -59.24
CA GLY A 760 9.40 1.49 -59.26
C GLY A 760 9.99 2.45 -58.21
N GLU A 761 11.31 2.42 -57.96
CA GLU A 761 11.97 3.52 -57.23
C GLU A 761 11.90 4.82 -58.05
N LEU A 762 11.71 5.97 -57.40
CA LEU A 762 12.33 7.23 -57.84
C LEU A 762 12.39 8.24 -56.69
N ASP A 763 13.59 8.75 -56.47
CA ASP A 763 14.00 9.76 -55.49
C ASP A 763 13.87 11.18 -56.07
N ASN A 764 13.51 12.20 -55.27
CA ASN A 764 14.28 13.47 -55.10
C ASN A 764 13.60 14.56 -54.26
N SER A 765 14.45 15.44 -53.73
CA SER A 765 14.20 16.53 -52.78
C SER A 765 13.77 17.88 -53.39
N ALA A 766 13.07 18.70 -52.60
CA ALA A 766 13.18 20.17 -52.45
C ALA A 766 12.11 20.65 -51.44
N ALA A 767 12.32 21.44 -50.37
CA ALA A 767 13.21 22.59 -50.07
C ALA A 767 12.62 23.98 -50.43
N ASN A 768 12.55 24.86 -49.41
CA ASN A 768 12.18 26.29 -49.44
C ASN A 768 10.71 26.64 -49.82
N GLU A 769 10.12 27.79 -49.44
CA GLU A 769 10.69 28.98 -48.78
C GLU A 769 9.70 29.76 -47.88
N VAL A 770 10.21 30.50 -46.91
CA VAL A 770 9.48 31.48 -46.08
C VAL A 770 8.99 32.68 -46.89
N ARG A 771 7.74 33.13 -46.67
CA ARG A 771 7.33 34.52 -47.00
C ARG A 771 6.47 35.18 -45.91
N ARG A 772 7.06 36.17 -45.24
CA ARG A 772 6.33 37.21 -44.51
C ARG A 772 5.55 38.10 -45.49
N ALA A 773 4.38 38.58 -45.07
CA ALA A 773 3.74 39.78 -45.63
C ALA A 773 3.52 40.80 -44.49
N THR A 774 3.90 42.06 -44.70
CA THR A 774 3.82 43.13 -43.69
C THR A 774 2.50 43.94 -43.76
N PRO A 775 2.07 44.57 -42.66
CA PRO A 775 0.70 45.08 -42.51
C PRO A 775 0.46 46.48 -43.09
N SER A 776 -0.80 46.78 -43.46
CA SER A 776 -1.25 48.10 -43.93
C SER A 776 -2.05 48.88 -42.87
N SER A 777 -1.36 49.78 -42.19
CA SER A 777 -1.85 50.69 -41.14
C SER A 777 -2.99 51.65 -41.53
N LYS A 778 -3.89 52.04 -40.57
CA LYS A 778 -4.09 53.43 -40.03
C LYS A 778 -5.54 53.81 -39.61
N LYS A 779 -5.63 54.42 -38.41
CA LYS A 779 -6.47 55.61 -38.02
C LYS A 779 -8.01 55.44 -37.92
N LEU A 780 -8.74 56.17 -37.06
CA LEU A 780 -8.44 56.99 -35.85
C LEU A 780 -9.78 57.38 -35.16
N ALA A 781 -9.79 57.46 -33.81
CA ALA A 781 -10.68 58.27 -32.93
C ALA A 781 -12.22 58.16 -33.07
N GLY A 782 -13.03 58.37 -32.02
CA GLY A 782 -12.74 58.68 -30.60
C GLY A 782 -14.00 59.21 -29.90
N ASP A 783 -13.96 59.33 -28.55
CA ASP A 783 -14.80 60.17 -27.65
C ASP A 783 -16.35 59.94 -27.70
N ASP A 784 -17.19 59.96 -26.65
CA ASP A 784 -17.22 60.33 -25.21
C ASP A 784 -18.05 59.24 -24.44
N PHE A 785 -18.36 59.18 -23.11
CA PHE A 785 -18.18 60.02 -21.91
C PHE A 785 -18.16 59.15 -20.60
N GLU A 786 -18.39 59.73 -19.41
CA GLU A 786 -18.29 59.15 -18.04
C GLU A 786 -19.64 58.74 -17.35
N ASP A 787 -19.51 57.99 -16.23
CA ASP A 787 -20.37 57.89 -15.01
C ASP A 787 -21.86 57.47 -15.02
N ALA A 788 -22.21 56.45 -14.20
CA ALA A 788 -22.77 56.67 -12.83
C ALA A 788 -23.31 55.41 -12.06
N ILE A 789 -22.71 55.11 -10.91
CA ILE A 789 -23.32 54.81 -9.58
C ILE A 789 -24.58 53.90 -9.45
N GLN A 790 -24.33 52.64 -9.03
CA GLN A 790 -25.03 51.82 -7.99
C GLN A 790 -26.54 51.43 -8.06
N PRO A 791 -27.00 50.41 -7.27
CA PRO A 791 -28.15 49.57 -7.63
C PRO A 791 -29.46 49.83 -6.85
N LEU A 792 -30.54 49.18 -7.31
CA LEU A 792 -31.80 48.99 -6.57
C LEU A 792 -32.32 47.56 -6.72
N ALA A 793 -33.01 47.06 -5.70
CA ALA A 793 -33.71 45.77 -5.68
C ALA A 793 -35.18 45.97 -5.28
N GLY A 794 -36.06 45.02 -5.64
CA GLY A 794 -37.39 44.88 -5.05
C GLY A 794 -38.54 44.47 -5.98
N GLU A 795 -39.13 43.30 -5.69
CA GLU A 795 -40.59 42.99 -5.73
C GLU A 795 -41.39 43.03 -7.07
N SER A 796 -42.54 42.35 -7.23
CA SER A 796 -43.09 41.10 -6.63
C SER A 796 -44.37 40.63 -7.40
N ALA A 797 -44.70 39.33 -7.34
CA ALA A 797 -46.02 38.68 -7.58
C ALA A 797 -45.86 37.16 -7.29
N GLU A 798 -46.58 36.45 -6.41
CA GLU A 798 -48.03 36.15 -6.30
C GLU A 798 -48.66 35.47 -7.54
N SER A 799 -49.43 34.36 -7.45
CA SER A 799 -49.71 33.36 -6.39
C SER A 799 -50.24 32.04 -7.07
N VAL A 800 -50.56 30.91 -6.41
CA VAL A 800 -51.89 30.58 -5.83
C VAL A 800 -51.89 29.18 -5.13
N VAL A 801 -52.19 29.17 -3.82
CA VAL A 801 -53.08 28.27 -3.01
C VAL A 801 -53.10 26.72 -3.20
N SER A 802 -52.61 25.97 -2.18
CA SER A 802 -53.38 25.06 -1.27
C SER A 802 -52.45 24.03 -0.55
N GLY A 803 -52.65 23.60 0.71
CA GLY A 803 -53.48 24.16 1.80
C GLY A 803 -53.42 23.35 3.12
N VAL A 804 -53.41 24.07 4.26
CA VAL A 804 -54.21 23.87 5.52
C VAL A 804 -54.24 22.45 6.15
N TRP A 805 -53.92 22.18 7.43
CA TRP A 805 -53.51 22.92 8.67
C TRP A 805 -53.15 21.86 9.77
N MET A 806 -52.91 22.02 11.09
CA MET A 806 -52.94 23.04 12.20
C MET A 806 -52.20 22.38 13.43
N THR A 807 -51.78 22.97 14.57
CA THR A 807 -51.22 24.27 15.05
C THR A 807 -50.83 24.14 16.55
N SER A 808 -49.84 24.90 17.04
CA SER A 808 -49.66 25.38 18.45
C SER A 808 -49.31 24.34 19.55
N VAL A 809 -48.73 24.68 20.73
CA VAL A 809 -48.68 25.95 21.51
C VAL A 809 -47.31 26.20 22.19
N ASP A 810 -46.61 27.28 21.78
CA ASP A 810 -46.12 28.45 22.55
C ASP A 810 -45.40 28.41 23.94
N ILE A 811 -44.57 29.47 24.17
CA ILE A 811 -44.08 30.07 25.47
C ILE A 811 -42.92 29.31 26.19
N ASP A 812 -41.88 29.92 26.79
CA ASP A 812 -41.56 31.33 27.18
C ASP A 812 -40.06 31.71 26.99
N ALA A 813 -39.62 32.94 27.36
CA ALA A 813 -38.21 33.38 27.28
C ALA A 813 -37.74 34.35 28.40
N GLU A 814 -36.48 34.27 28.86
CA GLU A 814 -35.87 35.29 29.76
C GLU A 814 -34.32 35.44 29.61
N LYS A 815 -33.71 36.42 30.29
CA LYS A 815 -32.29 36.86 30.23
C LYS A 815 -31.58 36.70 31.61
N VAL A 816 -30.25 36.91 31.69
CA VAL A 816 -29.54 37.90 32.60
C VAL A 816 -28.00 37.63 32.79
N HIS A 817 -27.20 38.72 32.91
CA HIS A 817 -25.81 38.98 33.42
C HIS A 817 -24.82 37.82 33.77
N GLU A 818 -23.53 37.83 33.35
CA GLU A 818 -22.36 38.73 33.63
C GLU A 818 -21.60 38.52 34.97
N GLU A 819 -20.29 38.87 34.95
CA GLU A 819 -19.25 38.91 36.01
C GLU A 819 -18.67 37.57 36.57
N GLY A 820 -17.37 37.44 36.87
CA GLY A 820 -16.21 38.35 36.64
C GLY A 820 -14.89 37.94 37.36
N ALA A 821 -13.80 38.71 37.13
CA ALA A 821 -12.46 38.68 37.80
C ALA A 821 -11.54 37.45 37.55
N SER A 822 -10.19 37.51 37.58
CA SER A 822 -9.13 38.58 37.63
C SER A 822 -7.81 37.97 37.11
N SER A 823 -6.92 38.62 36.34
CA SER A 823 -5.81 39.56 36.75
C SER A 823 -5.05 39.16 38.03
N GLU A 824 -3.73 39.40 38.20
CA GLU A 824 -2.77 40.30 37.51
C GLU A 824 -1.29 39.82 37.63
N SER A 825 -0.31 40.58 37.13
CA SER A 825 1.15 40.24 37.08
C SER A 825 2.01 41.05 38.08
N VAL A 826 3.36 40.81 38.17
CA VAL A 826 4.45 41.83 38.36
C VAL A 826 5.86 41.19 38.58
N THR A 827 6.93 42.01 38.46
CA THR A 827 8.35 41.75 38.14
C THR A 827 9.37 41.53 39.29
N GLY A 828 10.37 40.67 39.04
CA GLY A 828 11.86 40.78 39.17
C GLY A 828 12.64 41.57 40.26
N GLY A 829 13.91 41.17 40.52
CA GLY A 829 14.99 42.07 41.05
C GLY A 829 16.06 41.53 42.05
N ASP A 830 17.19 41.01 41.54
CA ASP A 830 18.62 41.22 41.92
C ASP A 830 19.28 41.04 43.34
N LEU A 831 20.51 40.46 43.30
CA LEU A 831 21.75 40.71 44.11
C LEU A 831 21.86 40.56 45.67
N THR A 832 22.72 39.64 46.18
CA THR A 832 24.09 39.91 46.78
C THR A 832 24.77 38.79 47.64
N VAL A 833 25.96 38.34 47.21
CA VAL A 833 27.28 38.12 47.92
C VAL A 833 27.41 37.66 49.40
N ALA A 834 28.21 36.59 49.68
CA ALA A 834 29.42 36.57 50.57
C ALA A 834 30.07 35.17 50.85
N ASP A 835 31.39 35.03 50.56
CA ASP A 835 32.55 34.31 51.19
C ASP A 835 32.40 32.90 51.90
N ASP A 836 33.43 32.04 52.10
CA ASP A 836 34.90 32.22 52.24
C ASP A 836 35.74 30.88 52.17
N GLN A 837 37.09 30.95 52.02
CA GLN A 837 38.17 29.93 52.26
C GLN A 837 38.24 28.59 51.44
N ASN A 838 39.38 27.86 51.26
CA ASN A 838 40.81 28.15 50.96
C ASN A 838 41.68 26.85 50.77
N LEU A 839 42.66 26.80 49.82
CA LEU A 839 43.92 25.98 49.79
C LEU A 839 43.85 24.41 49.82
N SER A 840 44.85 23.58 49.41
CA SER A 840 46.09 23.69 48.59
C SER A 840 46.79 22.31 48.34
N GLU A 841 47.46 22.13 47.18
CA GLU A 841 48.68 21.31 46.85
C GLU A 841 48.90 19.84 47.38
N ASN A 842 49.23 18.89 46.48
CA ASN A 842 50.51 18.12 46.36
C ASN A 842 50.40 16.74 45.61
N GLY A 843 51.49 16.27 44.97
CA GLY A 843 51.67 14.89 44.41
C GLY A 843 52.65 14.03 45.24
N PRO A 844 53.46 13.07 44.70
CA PRO A 844 53.57 12.57 43.30
C PRO A 844 53.88 11.03 43.13
N GLU A 845 54.31 10.61 41.92
CA GLU A 845 55.34 9.55 41.57
C GLU A 845 55.10 8.00 41.56
N PHE A 846 55.60 7.36 40.46
CA PHE A 846 56.16 5.98 40.26
C PHE A 846 55.26 4.71 40.49
N ASP A 847 55.52 3.49 39.94
CA ASP A 847 56.60 2.92 39.08
C ASP A 847 56.08 1.82 38.09
N SER A 848 56.96 0.93 37.58
CA SER A 848 56.89 0.23 36.27
C SER A 848 56.94 -1.32 36.28
N GLY A 849 56.68 -1.93 35.11
CA GLY A 849 57.04 -3.33 34.73
C GLY A 849 55.87 -4.35 34.67
N GLY A 850 55.90 -5.42 33.86
CA GLY A 850 56.88 -5.87 32.84
C GLY A 850 56.83 -7.41 32.61
N LEU A 851 57.34 -7.90 31.46
CA LEU A 851 57.47 -9.30 30.99
C LEU A 851 56.26 -9.92 30.22
N SER A 852 56.40 -10.85 29.25
CA SER A 852 57.10 -10.87 27.94
C SER A 852 57.53 -12.31 27.48
N LEU A 853 57.56 -12.57 26.15
CA LEU A 853 58.27 -13.70 25.45
C LEU A 853 57.63 -15.11 25.58
N GLU A 854 57.78 -16.13 24.70
CA GLU A 854 58.22 -16.32 23.28
C GLU A 854 57.93 -17.81 22.86
N ASN A 855 58.08 -18.36 21.63
CA ASN A 855 57.97 -17.91 20.21
C ASN A 855 58.57 -19.00 19.27
N THR A 856 57.77 -19.64 18.39
CA THR A 856 58.28 -20.49 17.28
C THR A 856 57.25 -20.72 16.16
N ALA A 857 57.58 -20.95 14.87
CA ALA A 857 58.71 -20.54 14.01
C ALA A 857 58.51 -21.15 12.58
N HIS A 858 59.18 -20.56 11.56
CA HIS A 858 59.41 -21.11 10.19
C HIS A 858 58.21 -21.20 9.20
N THR A 859 58.34 -20.97 7.87
CA THR A 859 59.53 -20.71 7.01
C THR A 859 59.19 -19.91 5.72
N THR A 860 60.06 -18.94 5.35
CA THR A 860 60.68 -18.64 4.02
C THR A 860 60.11 -19.24 2.71
N THR A 861 60.15 -18.61 1.50
CA THR A 861 60.80 -17.36 0.98
C THR A 861 60.32 -17.03 -0.46
N ASP A 862 60.49 -15.76 -0.87
CA ASP A 862 60.72 -15.21 -2.23
C ASP A 862 59.86 -15.63 -3.45
N GLY A 863 59.26 -14.65 -4.16
CA GLY A 863 58.93 -14.83 -5.59
C GLY A 863 57.92 -13.89 -6.27
N LYS A 864 58.19 -12.57 -6.36
CA LYS A 864 57.31 -11.50 -6.90
C LYS A 864 56.09 -11.17 -6.02
N PHE A 865 55.58 -9.94 -6.14
CA PHE A 865 54.26 -9.62 -6.71
C PHE A 865 54.17 -8.09 -6.93
N ASP A 866 53.83 -7.67 -8.15
CA ASP A 866 53.26 -6.33 -8.38
C ASP A 866 51.75 -6.47 -8.12
N GLU A 867 51.29 -6.01 -6.96
CA GLU A 867 49.87 -5.80 -6.67
C GLU A 867 49.69 -4.39 -6.12
N ASP A 868 48.69 -3.69 -6.64
CA ASP A 868 48.51 -2.26 -6.47
C ASP A 868 47.94 -1.89 -5.09
N LEU A 869 48.13 -0.63 -4.69
CA LEU A 869 47.69 -0.08 -3.40
C LEU A 869 46.18 -0.29 -3.12
N PRO A 870 45.24 -0.23 -4.09
CA PRO A 870 43.82 -0.52 -3.85
C PRO A 870 43.56 -1.90 -3.25
N THR A 871 44.25 -2.96 -3.69
CA THR A 871 44.10 -4.31 -3.13
C THR A 871 44.51 -4.37 -1.66
N ARG A 872 45.50 -3.55 -1.27
CA ARG A 872 45.98 -3.44 0.12
C ARG A 872 45.11 -2.55 1.01
N LEU A 873 44.25 -1.71 0.42
CA LEU A 873 43.26 -0.91 1.13
C LEU A 873 41.93 -1.67 1.29
N GLN A 874 41.49 -2.41 0.26
CA GLN A 874 40.31 -3.29 0.32
C GLN A 874 40.46 -4.46 1.30
N THR A 875 41.68 -4.77 1.74
CA THR A 875 42.00 -5.83 2.71
C THR A 875 42.26 -5.32 4.13
N LEU A 876 42.05 -4.02 4.40
CA LEU A 876 42.06 -3.50 5.78
C LEU A 876 40.77 -3.91 6.50
N PRO A 877 40.83 -4.62 7.64
CA PRO A 877 39.64 -4.96 8.41
C PRO A 877 38.96 -3.71 8.98
N ALA A 878 37.62 -3.73 9.11
CA ALA A 878 36.82 -2.58 9.51
C ALA A 878 37.25 -1.93 10.84
N HIS A 879 37.85 -2.67 11.78
CA HIS A 879 38.37 -2.11 13.03
C HIS A 879 39.49 -1.08 12.82
N VAL A 880 40.25 -1.16 11.72
CA VAL A 880 41.29 -0.16 11.38
C VAL A 880 40.65 1.16 10.94
N LEU A 881 39.58 1.10 10.14
CA LEU A 881 38.77 2.28 9.80
C LEU A 881 38.08 2.86 11.04
N ARG A 882 37.57 1.99 11.93
CA ARG A 882 36.92 2.38 13.20
C ARG A 882 37.88 3.15 14.10
N SER A 883 39.14 2.71 14.22
CA SER A 883 40.20 3.44 14.95
C SER A 883 40.39 4.84 14.38
N ILE A 884 40.58 4.99 13.07
CA ILE A 884 40.85 6.30 12.44
C ILE A 884 39.70 7.29 12.68
N ILE A 885 38.45 6.85 12.65
CA ILE A 885 37.29 7.71 12.95
C ILE A 885 37.24 8.06 14.44
N TYR A 886 37.56 7.11 15.33
CA TYR A 886 37.61 7.32 16.78
C TYR A 886 38.74 8.28 17.18
N ASP A 887 39.93 8.13 16.60
CA ASP A 887 41.09 8.99 16.79
C ASP A 887 40.81 10.44 16.32
N ILE A 888 39.97 10.64 15.30
CA ILE A 888 39.50 11.97 14.85
C ILE A 888 38.47 12.56 15.82
N ALA A 889 37.51 11.77 16.32
CA ALA A 889 36.53 12.25 17.28
C ALA A 889 37.15 12.61 18.65
N VAL A 890 38.12 11.81 19.12
CA VAL A 890 38.82 12.00 20.40
C VAL A 890 39.84 13.15 20.36
N THR A 891 40.09 13.76 19.19
CA THR A 891 41.02 14.90 19.04
C THR A 891 40.35 16.26 18.81
N ASP A 892 39.01 16.37 18.92
CA ASP A 892 38.33 17.67 19.04
C ASP A 892 38.46 18.23 20.47
N GLU A 893 39.57 18.90 20.75
CA GLU A 893 39.79 19.64 22.02
C GLU A 893 38.90 20.90 22.17
N THR A 894 37.93 21.14 21.28
CA THR A 894 37.18 22.41 21.21
C THR A 894 35.67 22.32 21.48
N SER A 895 35.09 21.11 21.55
CA SER A 895 33.63 20.86 21.67
C SER A 895 32.79 21.50 20.55
N ASP A 896 33.44 21.94 19.45
CA ASP A 896 32.84 22.74 18.38
C ASP A 896 32.10 21.84 17.36
N LEU A 897 32.21 20.51 17.48
CA LEU A 897 31.34 19.53 16.83
C LEU A 897 29.98 19.39 17.54
N GLU A 898 29.98 19.34 18.87
CA GLU A 898 28.79 19.12 19.70
C GLU A 898 27.80 20.30 19.60
N VAL A 899 28.32 21.52 19.71
CA VAL A 899 27.53 22.76 19.55
C VAL A 899 26.83 22.82 18.18
N LYS A 900 27.52 22.43 17.10
CA LYS A 900 26.95 22.48 15.74
C LYS A 900 25.92 21.39 15.46
N LEU A 901 26.03 20.23 16.13
CA LEU A 901 24.98 19.21 16.09
C LEU A 901 23.71 19.70 16.80
N ALA A 902 23.84 20.41 17.92
CA ALA A 902 22.72 21.04 18.60
C ALA A 902 22.09 22.19 17.79
N GLU A 903 22.88 23.05 17.15
CA GLU A 903 22.36 24.13 16.28
C GLU A 903 21.59 23.57 15.07
N ALA A 904 22.05 22.46 14.47
CA ALA A 904 21.41 21.83 13.32
C ALA A 904 20.06 21.15 13.63
N ASP A 905 19.86 20.67 14.87
CA ASP A 905 18.57 20.14 15.33
C ASP A 905 17.55 21.28 15.59
N VAL A 906 18.02 22.41 16.14
CA VAL A 906 17.19 23.60 16.39
C VAL A 906 16.65 24.22 15.09
N GLU A 907 17.42 24.22 14.00
CA GLU A 907 16.94 24.68 12.68
C GLU A 907 16.15 23.61 11.89
N LYS A 908 16.07 22.37 12.38
CA LYS A 908 15.44 21.19 11.73
C LYS A 908 16.04 20.75 10.38
N ASP A 909 17.21 21.24 10.01
CA ASP A 909 17.87 20.90 8.74
C ASP A 909 18.54 19.49 8.75
N VAL A 910 18.42 18.77 9.86
CA VAL A 910 18.59 17.31 9.93
C VAL A 910 17.22 16.63 10.05
N PRO A 911 16.63 16.13 8.95
CA PRO A 911 15.44 15.30 9.03
C PRO A 911 15.71 14.00 9.81
N SER A 912 14.85 13.67 10.77
CA SER A 912 14.85 12.40 11.51
C SER A 912 14.72 11.15 10.60
N ALA A 913 14.37 11.35 9.33
CA ALA A 913 14.38 10.34 8.27
C ALA A 913 15.78 9.76 7.94
N VAL A 914 16.89 10.37 8.39
CA VAL A 914 18.24 9.85 8.09
C VAL A 914 18.60 8.60 8.92
N PHE A 915 18.02 8.43 10.11
CA PHE A 915 18.31 7.30 11.01
C PHE A 915 17.13 6.34 11.28
N GLY A 916 15.94 6.61 10.73
CA GLY A 916 14.83 5.63 10.69
C GLY A 916 14.12 5.32 12.02
N TYR A 917 14.60 5.85 13.16
CA TYR A 917 13.98 5.65 14.47
C TYR A 917 13.38 6.95 15.02
N GLN A 918 12.09 6.92 15.35
CA GLN A 918 11.34 8.07 15.88
C GLN A 918 11.53 8.30 17.39
N TYR A 919 12.50 7.61 18.02
CA TYR A 919 12.67 7.56 19.48
C TYR A 919 14.16 7.56 19.92
N CYS A 920 14.83 8.68 19.71
CA CYS A 920 15.96 9.17 20.52
C CYS A 920 15.96 10.70 20.42
N SER A 921 16.20 11.41 21.53
CA SER A 921 16.60 12.82 21.45
C SER A 921 18.10 12.91 21.14
N VAL A 922 18.60 14.07 20.72
CA VAL A 922 20.05 14.30 20.59
C VAL A 922 20.76 14.04 21.94
N ASP A 923 20.15 14.44 23.06
CA ASP A 923 20.66 14.17 24.41
C ASP A 923 20.85 12.66 24.66
N SER A 924 19.94 11.83 24.13
CA SER A 924 19.99 10.36 24.27
C SER A 924 21.17 9.73 23.53
N ILE A 925 21.64 10.39 22.45
CA ILE A 925 22.81 9.96 21.67
C ILE A 925 24.09 10.47 22.33
N VAL A 926 24.09 11.71 22.84
CA VAL A 926 25.23 12.28 23.59
C VAL A 926 25.51 11.47 24.87
N SER A 927 24.47 11.10 25.63
CA SER A 927 24.61 10.26 26.83
C SER A 927 25.05 8.80 26.56
N MET A 928 25.07 8.36 25.29
CA MET A 928 25.65 7.08 24.88
C MET A 928 27.11 7.20 24.40
N LEU A 929 27.62 8.43 24.26
CA LEU A 929 28.98 8.72 23.79
C LEU A 929 29.92 9.19 24.91
N ASP A 930 29.40 9.79 26.00
CA ASP A 930 30.14 10.04 27.24
C ASP A 930 29.72 9.05 28.36
N PRO A 931 30.57 8.07 28.74
CA PRO A 931 30.29 7.14 29.82
C PRO A 931 30.51 7.71 31.24
N GLU A 932 30.99 8.95 31.41
CA GLU A 932 31.24 9.57 32.71
C GLU A 932 30.27 10.74 33.07
N SER A 933 29.34 11.13 32.19
CA SER A 933 28.39 12.23 32.47
C SER A 933 27.25 11.83 33.44
N ASP A 934 27.53 11.96 34.75
CA ASP A 934 26.58 12.06 35.88
C ASP A 934 25.69 10.82 36.19
N GLN A 935 26.32 9.73 36.67
CA GLN A 935 25.59 8.63 37.32
C GLN A 935 25.05 9.03 38.71
N SER A 936 23.72 8.99 38.88
CA SER A 936 23.11 8.82 40.21
C SER A 936 22.76 7.36 40.54
N GLU A 937 22.72 6.48 39.54
CA GLU A 937 22.73 5.01 39.67
C GLU A 937 23.48 4.40 38.45
N PRO A 938 24.24 3.30 38.59
CA PRO A 938 24.99 2.73 37.47
C PRO A 938 24.11 1.89 36.53
N PRO A 939 24.27 1.99 35.19
CA PRO A 939 23.68 1.05 34.24
C PRO A 939 24.06 -0.39 34.56
N GLY A 940 23.10 -1.31 34.40
CA GLY A 940 23.36 -2.73 34.63
C GLY A 940 24.26 -3.30 33.53
N GLN A 941 25.11 -4.30 33.84
CA GLN A 941 25.97 -4.92 32.81
C GLN A 941 25.17 -5.43 31.59
N ASN A 942 23.92 -5.85 31.80
CA ASN A 942 22.99 -6.26 30.75
C ASN A 942 22.68 -5.16 29.71
N GLU A 943 22.78 -3.87 30.05
CA GLU A 943 22.46 -2.78 29.13
C GLU A 943 23.64 -2.51 28.17
N VAL A 944 24.87 -2.61 28.67
CA VAL A 944 26.09 -2.60 27.85
C VAL A 944 26.15 -3.87 26.99
N GLU A 945 25.88 -5.04 27.56
CA GLU A 945 25.86 -6.32 26.83
C GLU A 945 24.76 -6.33 25.75
N ASN A 946 23.59 -5.72 25.99
CA ASN A 946 22.57 -5.51 24.95
C ASN A 946 23.04 -4.55 23.85
N ALA A 947 23.71 -3.44 24.21
CA ALA A 947 24.23 -2.48 23.23
C ALA A 947 25.33 -3.09 22.35
N GLU A 948 26.22 -3.91 22.94
CA GLU A 948 27.23 -4.66 22.18
C GLU A 948 26.58 -5.67 21.22
N ASN A 949 25.57 -6.44 21.67
CA ASN A 949 24.83 -7.36 20.80
C ASN A 949 24.07 -6.63 19.67
N MET A 950 23.42 -5.50 19.94
CA MET A 950 22.74 -4.70 18.91
C MET A 950 23.71 -4.09 17.89
N VAL A 951 24.92 -3.69 18.32
CA VAL A 951 25.98 -3.23 17.43
C VAL A 951 26.59 -4.40 16.64
N GLU A 952 26.64 -5.61 17.19
CA GLU A 952 27.12 -6.81 16.49
C GLU A 952 26.10 -7.31 15.45
N GLU A 953 24.80 -7.34 15.75
CA GLU A 953 23.73 -7.63 14.75
C GLU A 953 23.72 -6.58 13.63
N LEU A 954 23.79 -5.28 13.95
CA LEU A 954 23.87 -4.21 12.94
C LEU A 954 25.14 -4.31 12.06
N LEU A 955 26.24 -4.82 12.62
CA LEU A 955 27.48 -5.08 11.85
C LEU A 955 27.40 -6.35 11.01
N LEU A 956 26.62 -7.37 11.40
CA LEU A 956 26.38 -8.57 10.60
C LEU A 956 25.49 -8.28 9.38
N ASP A 957 24.41 -7.51 9.56
CA ASP A 957 23.57 -7.00 8.46
C ASP A 957 24.37 -6.16 7.44
N ILE A 958 25.39 -5.44 7.90
CA ILE A 958 26.30 -4.67 7.06
C ILE A 958 27.41 -5.54 6.42
N ALA A 959 27.77 -6.68 7.04
CA ALA A 959 28.88 -7.55 6.60
C ALA A 959 28.52 -8.58 5.53
N GLY A 960 27.25 -9.01 5.43
CA GLY A 960 26.77 -9.84 4.33
C GLY A 960 27.12 -11.33 4.37
N GLU A 961 27.47 -11.86 5.54
CA GLU A 961 27.45 -13.30 5.84
C GLU A 961 26.46 -13.51 7.01
N THR A 962 25.20 -13.89 6.82
CA THR A 962 24.59 -14.71 5.75
C THR A 962 23.31 -14.12 5.13
N PHE A 963 22.92 -14.68 3.98
CA PHE A 963 21.84 -14.27 3.07
C PHE A 963 22.17 -13.06 2.18
N THR A 964 22.36 -13.36 0.90
CA THR A 964 22.53 -12.38 -0.16
C THR A 964 21.17 -11.86 -0.63
N ASP A 965 20.81 -10.63 -0.27
CA ASP A 965 19.98 -9.75 -1.12
C ASP A 965 20.02 -8.29 -0.63
N SER A 966 20.47 -7.36 -1.49
CA SER A 966 20.37 -5.92 -1.23
C SER A 966 20.41 -5.09 -2.51
N PRO A 967 19.26 -4.70 -3.07
CA PRO A 967 19.19 -3.87 -4.27
C PRO A 967 19.36 -2.37 -3.95
N TYR A 968 20.58 -1.85 -4.13
CA TYR A 968 20.86 -0.44 -4.46
C TYR A 968 20.48 0.68 -3.45
N SER A 969 20.36 0.41 -2.15
CA SER A 969 20.20 1.46 -1.12
C SER A 969 21.54 1.89 -0.47
N THR A 970 22.27 0.95 0.13
CA THR A 970 23.43 1.21 1.02
C THR A 970 24.55 2.04 0.38
N LYS A 971 24.92 1.79 -0.88
CA LYS A 971 25.96 2.58 -1.57
C LYS A 971 25.52 4.02 -1.87
N ARG A 972 24.22 4.27 -2.09
CA ARG A 972 23.66 5.63 -2.24
C ARG A 972 23.64 6.35 -0.89
N ALA A 973 23.20 5.67 0.17
CA ALA A 973 23.22 6.21 1.53
C ALA A 973 24.64 6.58 1.98
N ALA A 974 25.62 5.69 1.79
CA ALA A 974 27.02 5.94 2.11
C ALA A 974 27.61 7.13 1.33
N LEU A 975 27.31 7.25 0.03
CA LEU A 975 27.78 8.38 -0.78
C LEU A 975 27.16 9.72 -0.34
N VAL A 976 25.86 9.75 -0.02
CA VAL A 976 25.19 10.95 0.50
C VAL A 976 25.70 11.32 1.89
N ALA A 977 25.94 10.35 2.76
CA ALA A 977 26.54 10.56 4.08
C ALA A 977 27.95 11.15 3.97
N ILE A 978 28.82 10.57 3.13
CA ILE A 978 30.18 11.08 2.88
C ILE A 978 30.14 12.52 2.33
N LEU A 979 29.27 12.80 1.35
CA LEU A 979 29.15 14.15 0.78
C LEU A 979 28.63 15.19 1.80
N LYS A 980 27.66 14.82 2.66
CA LYS A 980 27.21 15.70 3.76
C LYS A 980 28.29 15.90 4.83
N ILE A 981 29.01 14.85 5.21
CA ILE A 981 30.15 14.95 6.15
C ILE A 981 31.21 15.90 5.59
N PHE A 982 31.54 15.83 4.30
CA PHE A 982 32.50 16.75 3.68
C PHE A 982 32.04 18.22 3.69
N ASP A 983 30.75 18.50 3.45
CA ASP A 983 30.22 19.87 3.49
C ASP A 983 30.21 20.44 4.92
N VAL A 984 29.80 19.62 5.91
CA VAL A 984 29.75 19.99 7.33
C VAL A 984 31.14 20.15 7.95
N VAL A 985 32.08 19.25 7.66
CA VAL A 985 33.43 19.26 8.28
C VAL A 985 34.35 20.30 7.63
N PHE A 986 34.29 20.49 6.30
CA PHE A 986 35.23 21.36 5.58
C PHE A 986 34.66 22.71 5.15
N GLY A 987 33.34 22.93 5.29
CA GLY A 987 32.67 24.23 5.27
C GLY A 987 33.01 25.15 4.09
N PHE A 988 32.21 25.12 3.02
CA PHE A 988 32.44 25.90 1.79
C PHE A 988 32.24 27.44 1.90
N ARG A 989 32.90 28.09 2.87
CA ARG A 989 32.98 29.55 3.04
C ARG A 989 34.41 30.05 3.30
N GLY A 990 35.17 30.21 2.21
CA GLY A 990 36.15 31.31 2.09
C GLY A 990 37.61 31.07 2.52
N ALA A 991 37.96 29.95 3.15
CA ALA A 991 39.34 29.69 3.63
C ALA A 991 40.23 28.80 2.73
N GLY A 992 39.66 28.16 1.70
CA GLY A 992 40.30 27.04 0.97
C GLY A 992 41.64 27.30 0.28
N ASN A 993 42.02 28.57 0.03
CA ASN A 993 43.31 28.90 -0.60
C ASN A 993 44.53 28.50 0.23
N GLN A 994 44.41 28.38 1.57
CA GLN A 994 45.55 28.07 2.42
C GLN A 994 45.85 26.56 2.46
N ILE A 995 44.81 25.74 2.58
CA ILE A 995 44.92 24.26 2.65
C ILE A 995 45.44 23.69 1.32
N ALA A 996 45.01 24.25 0.18
CA ALA A 996 45.44 23.82 -1.15
C ALA A 996 46.94 24.08 -1.46
N THR A 997 47.64 24.89 -0.66
CA THR A 997 49.10 25.08 -0.78
C THR A 997 49.94 24.15 0.10
N ASP A 998 49.34 23.50 1.10
CA ASP A 998 50.04 22.64 2.06
C ASP A 998 49.74 21.13 1.86
N MET A 999 48.91 20.77 0.86
CA MET A 999 48.60 19.36 0.53
C MET A 999 49.77 18.63 -0.17
N PRO A 1000 50.10 17.38 0.25
CA PRO A 1000 51.05 16.52 -0.46
C PRO A 1000 50.59 16.08 -1.86
N ALA A 1001 51.49 16.14 -2.84
CA ALA A 1001 51.20 15.88 -4.26
C ALA A 1001 50.83 14.41 -4.58
N ASP A 1002 51.07 13.48 -3.67
CA ASP A 1002 50.66 12.07 -3.76
C ASP A 1002 49.15 11.85 -3.50
N VAL A 1003 48.49 12.80 -2.83
CA VAL A 1003 47.02 12.79 -2.66
C VAL A 1003 46.29 13.21 -3.96
N GLU A 1004 46.91 14.05 -4.78
CA GLU A 1004 46.30 14.70 -5.95
C GLU A 1004 45.85 13.71 -7.05
N ILE A 1005 46.58 12.59 -7.20
CA ILE A 1005 46.34 11.59 -8.26
C ILE A 1005 45.09 10.73 -7.97
N ILE A 1006 44.77 10.50 -6.70
CA ILE A 1006 43.67 9.63 -6.28
C ILE A 1006 42.32 10.29 -6.58
N TRP A 1007 42.18 11.57 -6.26
CA TRP A 1007 40.91 12.31 -6.44
C TRP A 1007 40.50 12.46 -7.90
N ALA A 1008 41.44 12.77 -8.80
CA ALA A 1008 41.13 12.88 -10.23
C ALA A 1008 40.60 11.55 -10.80
N SER A 1009 41.19 10.43 -10.37
CA SER A 1009 40.78 9.09 -10.78
C SER A 1009 39.37 8.74 -10.26
N LEU A 1010 39.10 9.02 -8.98
CA LEU A 1010 37.80 8.80 -8.35
C LEU A 1010 36.69 9.63 -9.02
N PHE A 1011 36.95 10.89 -9.36
CA PHE A 1011 35.98 11.74 -10.06
C PHE A 1011 35.74 11.29 -11.51
N GLU A 1012 36.75 10.77 -12.23
CA GLU A 1012 36.53 10.21 -13.57
C GLU A 1012 35.66 8.93 -13.50
N GLU A 1013 35.90 8.07 -12.52
CA GLU A 1013 35.15 6.82 -12.34
C GLU A 1013 33.69 7.07 -11.92
N VAL A 1014 33.45 7.99 -10.97
CA VAL A 1014 32.08 8.44 -10.62
C VAL A 1014 31.39 9.12 -11.81
N SER A 1015 32.10 9.95 -12.58
CA SER A 1015 31.54 10.56 -13.78
C SER A 1015 31.14 9.53 -14.85
N ARG A 1016 31.85 8.40 -14.94
CA ARG A 1016 31.48 7.30 -15.85
C ARG A 1016 30.22 6.55 -15.40
N THR A 1017 29.93 6.45 -14.10
CA THR A 1017 28.72 5.73 -13.62
C THR A 1017 27.42 6.53 -13.73
N LEU A 1018 27.48 7.86 -13.86
CA LEU A 1018 26.29 8.70 -14.06
C LEU A 1018 25.65 8.53 -15.44
N THR A 1019 24.32 8.46 -15.50
CA THR A 1019 23.56 8.41 -16.76
C THR A 1019 23.61 9.75 -17.53
N THR A 1020 23.26 9.72 -18.82
CA THR A 1020 23.15 10.93 -19.66
C THR A 1020 22.15 11.94 -19.09
N PHE A 1021 21.04 11.45 -18.52
CA PHE A 1021 20.02 12.29 -17.88
C PHE A 1021 20.53 12.93 -16.58
N GLU A 1022 21.21 12.19 -15.71
CA GLU A 1022 21.83 12.75 -14.50
C GLU A 1022 22.92 13.80 -14.82
N LYS A 1023 23.71 13.56 -15.88
CA LYS A 1023 24.67 14.53 -16.42
C LYS A 1023 23.99 15.81 -16.93
N GLN A 1024 22.85 15.69 -17.61
CA GLN A 1024 22.05 16.84 -18.04
C GLN A 1024 21.39 17.57 -16.84
N ARG A 1025 20.95 16.85 -15.80
CA ARG A 1025 20.40 17.43 -14.57
C ARG A 1025 21.47 18.18 -13.76
N LEU A 1026 22.70 17.67 -13.69
CA LEU A 1026 23.84 18.37 -13.09
C LEU A 1026 24.23 19.65 -13.87
N ALA A 1027 24.03 19.67 -15.19
CA ALA A 1027 24.27 20.87 -16.01
C ALA A 1027 23.16 21.94 -15.88
N THR A 1028 21.92 21.54 -15.55
CA THR A 1028 20.78 22.46 -15.36
C THR A 1028 20.55 22.86 -13.90
N ALA A 1029 21.18 22.19 -12.94
CA ALA A 1029 21.13 22.54 -11.53
C ALA A 1029 21.75 23.93 -11.24
N ASN A 1030 20.87 24.93 -11.15
CA ASN A 1030 21.13 26.28 -10.63
C ASN A 1030 22.14 27.12 -11.44
N ASN A 1031 21.69 27.62 -12.59
CA ASN A 1031 22.30 28.73 -13.37
C ASN A 1031 23.78 28.55 -13.74
N GLY A 1032 24.26 27.32 -13.92
CA GLY A 1032 25.66 27.04 -14.28
C GLY A 1032 26.68 27.36 -13.19
N VAL A 1033 26.25 27.84 -12.01
CA VAL A 1033 27.13 28.28 -10.92
C VAL A 1033 28.00 27.14 -10.40
N PHE A 1034 27.54 25.90 -10.46
CA PHE A 1034 28.34 24.72 -10.15
C PHE A 1034 29.50 24.55 -11.16
N LEU A 1035 29.23 24.65 -12.47
CA LEU A 1035 30.23 24.50 -13.52
C LEU A 1035 31.19 25.69 -13.62
N GLU A 1036 30.73 26.94 -13.45
CA GLU A 1036 31.63 28.10 -13.35
C GLU A 1036 32.53 28.02 -12.10
N LYS A 1037 32.01 27.53 -10.96
CA LYS A 1037 32.85 27.28 -9.78
C LYS A 1037 33.80 26.11 -9.99
N LEU A 1038 33.39 25.05 -10.68
CA LEU A 1038 34.25 23.90 -10.98
C LEU A 1038 35.37 24.28 -11.94
N ASP A 1039 35.08 25.03 -13.01
CA ASP A 1039 36.10 25.57 -13.93
C ASP A 1039 37.00 26.60 -13.24
N SER A 1040 36.43 27.50 -12.42
CA SER A 1040 37.22 28.41 -11.57
C SER A 1040 38.16 27.65 -10.62
N THR A 1041 37.70 26.53 -10.05
CA THR A 1041 38.48 25.67 -9.15
C THR A 1041 39.56 24.91 -9.91
N MET A 1042 39.22 24.25 -11.03
CA MET A 1042 40.17 23.60 -11.95
C MET A 1042 41.23 24.58 -12.45
N SER A 1043 40.82 25.77 -12.87
CA SER A 1043 41.68 26.86 -13.32
C SER A 1043 42.44 27.54 -12.16
N SER A 1044 42.13 27.25 -10.90
CA SER A 1044 42.90 27.69 -9.73
C SER A 1044 43.90 26.63 -9.30
N ILE A 1045 43.49 25.37 -9.23
CA ILE A 1045 44.35 24.18 -9.05
C ILE A 1045 45.45 24.19 -10.10
N ALA A 1046 45.12 24.26 -11.40
CA ALA A 1046 46.10 24.28 -12.49
C ALA A 1046 47.10 25.46 -12.43
N ARG A 1047 46.77 26.54 -11.69
CA ARG A 1047 47.70 27.64 -11.38
C ARG A 1047 48.49 27.43 -10.09
N ALA A 1048 47.96 26.68 -9.12
CA ALA A 1048 48.66 26.26 -7.90
C ALA A 1048 49.74 25.19 -8.19
N VAL A 1049 49.42 24.14 -8.94
CA VAL A 1049 50.40 23.07 -9.31
C VAL A 1049 51.44 23.49 -10.36
N GLY A 1050 51.43 24.76 -10.80
CA GLY A 1050 52.46 25.30 -11.68
C GLY A 1050 52.49 24.65 -13.08
N LEU A 1051 51.35 24.17 -13.59
CA LEU A 1051 51.24 23.52 -14.90
C LEU A 1051 51.54 24.49 -16.06
N SER A 1052 52.84 24.63 -16.37
CA SER A 1052 53.30 25.40 -17.52
C SER A 1052 52.75 24.79 -18.81
N ARG A 1053 52.24 25.64 -19.71
CA ARG A 1053 51.73 25.23 -21.02
C ARG A 1053 52.81 24.52 -21.85
N HIS A 1054 52.84 23.18 -21.80
CA HIS A 1054 53.25 22.22 -22.85
C HIS A 1054 53.28 20.80 -22.26
N GLY A 1055 52.16 20.08 -22.32
CA GLY A 1055 52.02 18.69 -21.86
C GLY A 1055 50.73 18.05 -22.36
N GLU A 1056 50.72 16.73 -22.50
CA GLU A 1056 49.67 15.98 -23.20
C GLU A 1056 48.27 16.13 -22.57
N SER A 1057 48.20 16.34 -21.25
CA SER A 1057 46.95 16.54 -20.50
C SER A 1057 46.14 17.75 -20.99
N ALA A 1058 46.80 18.85 -21.38
CA ALA A 1058 46.09 20.03 -21.89
C ALA A 1058 45.36 19.76 -23.21
N ARG A 1059 45.90 18.86 -24.03
CA ARG A 1059 45.24 18.41 -25.27
C ARG A 1059 44.03 17.52 -24.97
N ARG A 1060 44.12 16.65 -23.95
CA ARG A 1060 42.98 15.83 -23.50
C ARG A 1060 41.84 16.69 -22.96
N VAL A 1061 42.13 17.79 -22.25
CA VAL A 1061 41.11 18.76 -21.81
C VAL A 1061 40.46 19.46 -23.02
N GLU A 1062 41.23 19.90 -24.02
CA GLU A 1062 40.66 20.45 -25.28
C GLU A 1062 39.86 19.42 -26.09
N GLU A 1063 40.16 18.13 -25.99
CA GLU A 1063 39.40 17.03 -26.63
C GLU A 1063 38.12 16.71 -25.86
N LEU A 1064 38.15 16.70 -24.52
CA LEU A 1064 36.99 16.52 -23.64
C LEU A 1064 36.00 17.71 -23.73
N GLU A 1065 36.49 18.95 -23.68
CA GLU A 1065 35.68 20.15 -23.90
C GLU A 1065 35.02 20.16 -25.29
N ARG A 1066 35.65 19.52 -26.29
CA ARG A 1066 35.10 19.45 -27.65
C ARG A 1066 33.93 18.46 -27.70
N SER A 1067 34.09 17.25 -27.16
CA SER A 1067 33.01 16.26 -27.05
C SER A 1067 31.81 16.83 -26.28
N ILE A 1068 32.05 17.48 -25.14
CA ILE A 1068 30.98 18.11 -24.32
C ILE A 1068 30.24 19.22 -25.10
N ARG A 1069 30.90 19.95 -26.00
CA ARG A 1069 30.29 21.02 -26.82
C ARG A 1069 29.65 20.53 -28.13
N THR A 1070 30.07 19.39 -28.70
CA THR A 1070 29.49 18.85 -29.96
C THR A 1070 28.48 17.74 -29.75
N GLY A 1071 28.47 17.08 -28.58
CA GLY A 1071 27.59 15.95 -28.29
C GLY A 1071 28.03 14.63 -28.94
N GLU A 1072 29.23 14.58 -29.52
CA GLU A 1072 29.80 13.36 -30.12
C GLU A 1072 30.54 12.53 -29.05
N THR A 1073 30.22 11.25 -28.98
CA THR A 1073 30.79 10.27 -28.04
C THR A 1073 31.65 9.24 -28.77
N ASP A 1074 32.95 9.25 -28.50
CA ASP A 1074 33.96 8.23 -28.84
C ASP A 1074 35.04 8.24 -27.74
#